data_AF-A0A963Q1B1-F1
#
_entry.id   AF-A0A963Q1B1-F1
#
_cell.length_a   1.000
_cell.length_b   1.000
_cell.length_c   1.000
_cell.angle_alpha   90.00
_cell.angle_beta   90.00
_cell.angle_gamma   90.00
#
_symmetry.space_group_name_H-M   'P 1'
#
loop_
_entity.id
_entity.type
_entity.pdbx_description
1 polymer ?
#
loop_
_entity_poly.entity_id
_entity_poly.type
_entity_poly.pdbx_seq_one_letter_code
_entity_poly.pdbx_strand_id
1 'polypeptide(L)'
;MSKVSSFAQGWRTLWRDWRAGELRLALVAVALAVAALTAVGFFSDRLQGGLQRDARQLLGGDAVLVSDNPPPADWLAEARRLGLRSTQTLSFPTMARAPDALGGAARLVALKAVPMGYPLRGQLRTSETPADTEGSPAQSIPASGQVWVEAPLLEALDLKVGDTLLLGDASLRIARVLTFEPDRGAGFMSFAPRVLLNAADLAATGLVQPASRITWRLAVAGDPATVARFQAWAKARLAEPGARGMRLESLESGRPEMRQTLDRAEKFLNLVALLAALLAAVAVALAARGFAARHLDGAAMLRVLGLSQRQMARAYAVEFLLVGLAASVLGVALGFAVHHVFVWLLAGLVEAGLPAPSAWPVVFGLGMGLTLLAAFGLPPVLQLAQVPPLRVIRREVGALKTAPLAVLALGVLGFAALLLATSRDLTLGLIAVGGFAGAVALFALLAWGATWLLRRSVNEATAPRWLVLATRQITARPVYAVVQVSSLAVGLMALVLLVLLRTDLVDSWRNATPADAPNRFVINITPEQAGDFRAALRQGGVERLDWYPMVRGRMVAVNGRDVGPADYAEDRARRLVDREFNLSYAAERPAHNEITAGRWQPEEAGAASVEEGIAETLGLKLGDALRFDIGGIPHEARITSLRKVDWTSMHANFFVMFPVSSMPDVPVTYLAAYRAPASPGFDNALVRQFPNITNVDLSATIAQVQRVLGQVIRAVEFLFG
;
A
#
# COMPACT_ATOMS: atom_id res chain seq x y z
N MET A 1 -52.69 16.49 29.27
CA MET A 1 -51.56 15.54 29.43
C MET A 1 -50.20 16.23 29.10
N SER A 2 -49.86 17.35 29.73
CA SER A 2 -48.77 18.24 29.29
C SER A 2 -47.47 18.15 30.11
N LYS A 3 -46.94 16.96 30.39
CA LYS A 3 -45.60 16.84 31.06
C LYS A 3 -44.87 15.50 30.89
N VAL A 4 -45.18 14.69 29.87
CA VAL A 4 -44.35 13.50 29.59
C VAL A 4 -43.18 13.94 28.71
N SER A 5 -41.95 13.85 29.23
CA SER A 5 -40.74 14.12 28.45
C SER A 5 -40.70 13.24 27.18
N SER A 6 -40.36 13.81 26.03
CA SER A 6 -40.20 13.05 24.78
C SER A 6 -39.23 11.88 24.92
N PHE A 7 -38.22 12.03 25.80
CA PHE A 7 -37.29 10.95 26.13
C PHE A 7 -37.96 9.81 26.90
N ALA A 8 -38.74 10.13 27.93
CA ALA A 8 -39.48 9.13 28.71
C ALA A 8 -40.51 8.38 27.85
N GLN A 9 -41.12 9.08 26.89
CA GLN A 9 -42.03 8.45 25.94
C GLN A 9 -41.30 7.54 24.95
N GLY A 10 -40.20 8.01 24.35
CA GLY A 10 -39.37 7.19 23.45
C GLY A 10 -38.77 5.96 24.13
N TRP A 11 -38.39 6.06 25.41
CA TRP A 11 -37.91 4.91 26.19
C TRP A 11 -39.00 3.86 26.45
N ARG A 12 -40.23 4.32 26.72
CA ARG A 12 -41.38 3.41 26.93
C ARG A 12 -41.80 2.72 25.63
N THR A 13 -41.83 3.44 24.51
CA THR A 13 -42.12 2.84 23.19
C THR A 13 -41.05 1.85 22.80
N LEU A 14 -39.76 2.20 22.96
CA LEU A 14 -38.63 1.29 22.75
C LEU A 14 -38.81 -0.05 23.45
N TRP A 15 -39.10 -0.05 24.75
CA TRP A 15 -39.27 -1.30 25.52
C TRP A 15 -40.49 -2.11 25.10
N ARG A 16 -41.57 -1.45 24.67
CA ARG A 16 -42.76 -2.11 24.13
C ARG A 16 -42.43 -2.78 22.80
N ASP A 17 -41.80 -2.05 21.90
CA ASP A 17 -41.57 -2.45 20.50
C ASP A 17 -40.45 -3.51 20.43
N TRP A 18 -39.51 -3.46 21.38
CA TRP A 18 -38.53 -4.52 21.63
C TRP A 18 -39.20 -5.84 22.04
N ARG A 19 -40.13 -5.82 23.01
CA ARG A 19 -40.88 -7.02 23.44
C ARG A 19 -41.77 -7.57 22.33
N ALA A 20 -42.33 -6.70 21.50
CA ALA A 20 -43.13 -7.08 20.33
C ALA A 20 -42.28 -7.65 19.17
N GLY A 21 -40.94 -7.50 19.22
CA GLY A 21 -40.02 -8.02 18.21
C GLY A 21 -39.94 -7.16 16.94
N GLU A 22 -40.56 -5.99 16.92
CA GLU A 22 -40.72 -5.17 15.72
C GLU A 22 -39.43 -4.42 15.33
N LEU A 23 -38.55 -4.21 16.31
CA LEU A 23 -37.24 -3.57 16.17
C LEU A 23 -36.10 -4.55 15.84
N ARG A 24 -36.34 -5.88 15.92
CA ARG A 24 -35.28 -6.89 15.75
C ARG A 24 -34.61 -6.82 14.40
N LEU A 25 -35.39 -6.66 13.32
CA LEU A 25 -34.84 -6.57 11.96
C LEU A 25 -33.96 -5.33 11.77
N ALA A 26 -34.38 -4.19 12.31
CA ALA A 26 -33.60 -2.95 12.24
C ALA A 26 -32.32 -3.06 13.07
N LEU A 27 -32.41 -3.61 14.29
CA LEU A 27 -31.25 -3.83 15.16
C LEU A 27 -30.26 -4.79 14.54
N VAL A 28 -30.71 -5.94 14.00
CA VAL A 28 -29.85 -6.91 13.33
C VAL A 28 -29.21 -6.32 12.08
N ALA A 29 -29.97 -5.59 11.25
CA ALA A 29 -29.42 -4.95 10.05
C ALA A 29 -28.32 -3.94 10.38
N VAL A 30 -28.55 -3.05 11.36
CA VAL A 30 -27.54 -2.06 11.78
C VAL A 30 -26.36 -2.74 12.50
N ALA A 31 -26.62 -3.71 13.37
CA ALA A 31 -25.56 -4.41 14.09
C ALA A 31 -24.65 -5.20 13.15
N LEU A 32 -25.19 -5.93 12.17
CA LEU A 32 -24.40 -6.64 11.16
C LEU A 32 -23.60 -5.67 10.28
N ALA A 33 -24.20 -4.55 9.89
CA ALA A 33 -23.50 -3.51 9.12
C ALA A 33 -22.31 -2.94 9.89
N VAL A 34 -22.52 -2.54 11.15
CA VAL A 34 -21.47 -2.00 12.01
C VAL A 34 -20.44 -3.07 12.35
N ALA A 35 -20.84 -4.32 12.56
CA ALA A 35 -19.93 -5.44 12.79
C ALA A 35 -19.02 -5.68 11.60
N ALA A 36 -19.55 -5.70 10.38
CA ALA A 36 -18.74 -5.86 9.17
C ALA A 36 -17.74 -4.70 9.02
N LEU A 37 -18.21 -3.45 9.15
CA LEU A 37 -17.37 -2.25 9.04
C LEU A 37 -16.27 -2.19 10.11
N THR A 38 -16.59 -2.53 11.35
CA THR A 38 -15.63 -2.49 12.46
C THR A 38 -14.70 -3.69 12.46
N ALA A 39 -15.14 -4.88 12.05
CA ALA A 39 -14.25 -6.03 11.88
C ALA A 39 -13.14 -5.72 10.87
N VAL A 40 -13.52 -5.20 9.69
CA VAL A 40 -12.56 -4.75 8.66
C VAL A 40 -11.72 -3.58 9.19
N GLY A 41 -12.34 -2.62 9.88
CA GLY A 41 -11.65 -1.47 10.46
C GLY A 41 -10.57 -1.86 11.49
N PHE A 42 -10.88 -2.75 12.42
CA PHE A 42 -9.94 -3.28 13.42
C PHE A 42 -8.83 -4.10 12.77
N PHE A 43 -9.17 -4.95 11.81
CA PHE A 43 -8.19 -5.74 11.09
C PHE A 43 -7.22 -4.85 10.30
N SER A 44 -7.75 -3.89 9.54
CA SER A 44 -6.97 -2.90 8.78
C SER A 44 -6.05 -2.07 9.69
N ASP A 45 -6.57 -1.57 10.81
CA ASP A 45 -5.81 -0.79 11.80
C ASP A 45 -4.63 -1.57 12.38
N ARG A 46 -4.85 -2.84 12.78
CA ARG A 46 -3.78 -3.70 13.31
C ARG A 46 -2.78 -4.10 12.24
N LEU A 47 -3.24 -4.40 11.04
CA LEU A 47 -2.38 -4.75 9.91
C LEU A 47 -1.48 -3.56 9.57
N GLN A 48 -2.06 -2.37 9.43
CA GLN A 48 -1.32 -1.13 9.18
C GLN A 48 -0.32 -0.86 10.32
N GLY A 49 -0.73 -0.99 11.58
CA GLY A 49 0.17 -0.84 12.73
C GLY A 49 1.33 -1.86 12.74
N GLY A 50 1.05 -3.11 12.40
CA GLY A 50 2.05 -4.18 12.29
C GLY A 50 3.06 -3.90 11.18
N LEU A 51 2.57 -3.53 10.00
CA LEU A 51 3.40 -3.16 8.87
C LEU A 51 4.25 -1.92 9.14
N GLN A 52 3.68 -0.89 9.78
CA GLN A 52 4.43 0.30 10.18
C GLN A 52 5.56 -0.05 11.15
N ARG A 53 5.29 -0.94 12.12
CA ARG A 53 6.30 -1.44 13.05
C ARG A 53 7.40 -2.19 12.29
N ASP A 54 7.05 -3.13 11.43
CA ASP A 54 8.02 -3.98 10.72
C ASP A 54 8.86 -3.13 9.76
N ALA A 55 8.27 -2.13 9.11
CA ALA A 55 9.01 -1.19 8.28
C ALA A 55 9.94 -0.27 9.10
N ARG A 56 9.56 0.16 10.31
CA ARG A 56 10.47 0.87 11.25
C ARG A 56 11.62 -0.05 11.70
N GLN A 57 11.37 -1.35 11.86
CA GLN A 57 12.44 -2.32 12.11
C GLN A 57 13.40 -2.39 10.93
N LEU A 58 12.92 -2.47 9.69
CA LEU A 58 13.75 -2.47 8.48
C LEU A 58 14.51 -1.16 8.22
N LEU A 59 14.14 -0.05 8.88
CA LEU A 59 14.92 1.19 8.85
C LEU A 59 15.99 1.24 9.95
N GLY A 60 15.87 0.42 10.99
CA GLY A 60 16.72 0.45 12.19
C GLY A 60 16.34 1.54 13.20
N GLY A 61 15.26 2.29 12.94
CA GLY A 61 14.79 3.45 13.71
C GLY A 61 13.42 3.96 13.23
N ASP A 62 12.82 4.89 13.98
CA ASP A 62 11.54 5.50 13.58
C ASP A 62 11.72 6.57 12.49
N ALA A 63 12.88 7.24 12.48
CA ALA A 63 13.37 8.09 11.39
C ALA A 63 14.89 7.99 11.30
N VAL A 64 15.45 8.11 10.10
CA VAL A 64 16.90 8.02 9.88
C VAL A 64 17.38 9.14 8.99
N LEU A 65 18.34 9.94 9.47
CA LEU A 65 19.09 10.87 8.62
C LEU A 65 20.24 10.10 7.98
N VAL A 66 20.29 10.08 6.65
CA VAL A 66 21.40 9.56 5.86
C VAL A 66 22.22 10.73 5.35
N SER A 67 23.54 10.69 5.52
CA SER A 67 24.43 11.73 5.00
C SER A 67 25.77 11.19 4.51
N ASP A 68 26.38 11.88 3.55
CA ASP A 68 27.74 11.62 3.08
C ASP A 68 28.83 12.18 4.03
N ASN A 69 28.43 13.01 4.99
CA ASN A 69 29.29 13.61 6.00
C ASN A 69 28.80 13.27 7.41
N PRO A 70 29.67 13.39 8.44
CA PRO A 70 29.23 13.28 9.83
C PRO A 70 28.01 14.18 10.09
N PRO A 71 26.91 13.64 10.66
CA PRO A 71 25.74 14.42 11.00
C PRO A 71 26.12 15.65 11.84
N PRO A 72 25.67 16.85 11.48
CA PRO A 72 26.02 18.04 12.25
C PRO A 72 25.47 17.95 13.69
N ALA A 73 26.16 18.57 14.64
CA ALA A 73 25.90 18.38 16.07
C ALA A 73 24.51 18.87 16.52
N ASP A 74 23.90 19.80 15.78
CA ASP A 74 22.52 20.28 16.01
C ASP A 74 21.48 19.16 15.86
N TRP A 75 21.69 18.20 14.94
CA TRP A 75 20.80 17.05 14.77
C TRP A 75 20.76 16.12 15.98
N LEU A 76 21.93 15.79 16.55
CA LEU A 76 21.99 14.98 17.78
C LEU A 76 21.46 15.77 18.98
N ALA A 77 21.75 17.08 19.06
CA ALA A 77 21.26 17.93 20.13
C ALA A 77 19.73 18.02 20.11
N GLU A 78 19.13 18.15 18.94
CA GLU A 78 17.67 18.21 18.77
C GLU A 78 17.00 16.87 19.14
N ALA A 79 17.57 15.75 18.70
CA ALA A 79 17.09 14.43 19.10
C ALA A 79 17.10 14.26 20.63
N ARG A 80 18.18 14.68 21.30
CA ARG A 80 18.29 14.68 22.76
C ARG A 80 17.30 15.64 23.43
N ARG A 81 17.12 16.84 22.88
CA ARG A 81 16.16 17.85 23.39
C ARG A 81 14.72 17.34 23.39
N LEU A 82 14.36 16.57 22.36
CA LEU A 82 13.05 15.93 22.24
C LEU A 82 12.92 14.63 23.04
N GLY A 83 13.95 14.20 23.76
CA GLY A 83 13.97 12.96 24.54
C GLY A 83 14.02 11.68 23.69
N LEU A 84 14.46 11.79 22.43
CA LEU A 84 14.60 10.65 21.53
C LEU A 84 15.89 9.88 21.81
N ARG A 85 15.83 8.54 21.69
CA ARG A 85 17.04 7.72 21.62
C ARG A 85 17.64 7.86 20.23
N SER A 86 18.96 8.00 20.15
CA SER A 86 19.67 8.17 18.88
C SER A 86 20.87 7.23 18.80
N THR A 87 21.10 6.65 17.62
CA THR A 87 22.32 5.88 17.33
C THR A 87 22.92 6.35 16.01
N GLN A 88 24.24 6.45 15.95
CA GLN A 88 24.98 6.85 14.76
C GLN A 88 25.78 5.65 14.26
N THR A 89 25.51 5.24 13.03
CA THR A 89 26.31 4.21 12.34
C THR A 89 26.97 4.83 11.12
N LEU A 90 28.03 4.17 10.67
CA LEU A 90 28.70 4.51 9.43
C LEU A 90 28.99 3.25 8.63
N SER A 91 28.96 3.38 7.32
CA SER A 91 29.25 2.28 6.41
C SER A 91 29.98 2.76 5.16
N PHE A 92 30.93 1.97 4.68
CA PHE A 92 31.70 2.25 3.47
C PHE A 92 32.33 0.98 2.89
N PRO A 93 32.67 0.96 1.59
CA PRO A 93 33.43 -0.14 0.98
C PRO A 93 34.87 -0.19 1.47
N THR A 94 35.38 -1.40 1.74
CA THR A 94 36.79 -1.63 2.01
C THR A 94 37.20 -3.05 1.61
N MET A 95 38.49 -3.34 1.64
CA MET A 95 39.02 -4.69 1.43
C MET A 95 39.19 -5.41 2.78
N ALA A 96 38.60 -6.58 2.90
CA ALA A 96 38.89 -7.53 3.97
C ALA A 96 39.88 -8.57 3.44
N ARG A 97 40.84 -8.98 4.28
CA ARG A 97 41.89 -9.92 3.88
C ARG A 97 42.03 -11.05 4.89
N ALA A 98 42.28 -12.26 4.39
CA ALA A 98 42.74 -13.38 5.19
C ALA A 98 44.22 -13.20 5.60
N PRO A 99 44.64 -13.67 6.78
CA PRO A 99 46.06 -13.72 7.14
C PRO A 99 46.89 -14.48 6.09
N ASP A 100 48.17 -14.13 5.94
CA ASP A 100 49.06 -14.80 4.97
C ASP A 100 49.22 -16.29 5.22
N ALA A 101 49.13 -16.71 6.49
CA ALA A 101 49.13 -18.12 6.88
C ALA A 101 47.89 -18.89 6.36
N LEU A 102 46.82 -18.18 6.00
CA LEU A 102 45.55 -18.72 5.50
C LEU A 102 45.31 -18.31 4.03
N GLY A 103 46.38 -18.13 3.26
CA GLY A 103 46.33 -17.89 1.81
C GLY A 103 46.27 -16.42 1.39
N GLY A 104 46.13 -15.47 2.32
CA GLY A 104 46.30 -14.03 2.03
C GLY A 104 45.24 -13.42 1.10
N ALA A 105 44.16 -14.15 0.80
CA ALA A 105 43.10 -13.73 -0.11
C ALA A 105 42.45 -12.42 0.35
N ALA A 106 42.01 -11.60 -0.61
CA ALA A 106 41.35 -10.32 -0.33
C ALA A 106 40.00 -10.23 -1.04
N ARG A 107 38.99 -9.65 -0.38
CA ARG A 107 37.65 -9.47 -0.92
C ARG A 107 37.11 -8.09 -0.56
N LEU A 108 36.43 -7.45 -1.50
CA LEU A 108 35.67 -6.23 -1.24
C LEU A 108 34.49 -6.54 -0.32
N VAL A 109 34.36 -5.79 0.76
CA VAL A 109 33.31 -5.93 1.77
C VAL A 109 32.62 -4.60 2.04
N ALA A 110 31.39 -4.69 2.53
CA ALA A 110 30.66 -3.55 3.03
C ALA A 110 30.88 -3.44 4.54
N LEU A 111 31.86 -2.63 4.97
CA LEU A 111 32.12 -2.42 6.39
C LEU A 111 31.01 -1.57 7.02
N LYS A 112 30.52 -1.96 8.20
CA LYS A 112 29.61 -1.14 9.01
C LYS A 112 30.08 -1.13 10.46
N ALA A 113 30.32 0.08 10.97
CA ALA A 113 30.69 0.28 12.36
C ALA A 113 29.44 0.65 13.17
N VAL A 114 29.20 -0.08 14.26
CA VAL A 114 27.99 0.08 15.08
C VAL A 114 28.31 0.35 16.54
N PRO A 115 27.66 1.35 17.17
CA PRO A 115 27.82 1.61 18.59
C PRO A 115 26.87 0.73 19.42
N MET A 116 27.11 0.70 20.73
CA MET A 116 26.22 0.00 21.67
C MET A 116 24.77 0.50 21.55
N GLY A 117 23.81 -0.42 21.60
CA GLY A 117 22.38 -0.12 21.47
C GLY A 117 21.85 -0.07 20.03
N TYR A 118 22.68 -0.38 19.03
CA TYR A 118 22.23 -0.63 17.67
C TYR A 118 21.68 -2.08 17.52
N PRO A 119 20.62 -2.29 16.71
CA PRO A 119 19.75 -1.28 16.12
C PRO A 119 18.70 -0.74 17.12
N LEU A 120 18.17 0.47 16.91
CA LEU A 120 17.14 1.05 17.81
C LEU A 120 15.77 0.38 17.65
N ARG A 121 15.50 -0.11 16.43
CA ARG A 121 14.31 -0.88 16.05
C ARG A 121 14.78 -2.09 15.23
N GLY A 122 14.12 -3.23 15.41
CA GLY A 122 14.52 -4.49 14.78
C GLY A 122 15.59 -5.22 15.60
N GLN A 123 16.05 -6.36 15.11
CA GLN A 123 17.07 -7.18 15.75
C GLN A 123 17.98 -7.77 14.66
N LEU A 124 19.28 -7.84 14.96
CA LEU A 124 20.22 -8.60 14.14
C LEU A 124 19.95 -10.10 14.33
N ARG A 125 20.16 -10.92 13.30
CA ARG A 125 20.21 -12.38 13.47
C ARG A 125 21.60 -12.88 13.15
N THR A 126 22.07 -13.80 13.98
CA THR A 126 23.40 -14.38 13.87
C THR A 126 23.34 -15.88 14.03
N SER A 127 24.25 -16.57 13.37
CA SER A 127 24.48 -18.00 13.53
C SER A 127 25.91 -18.26 13.98
N GLU A 128 26.13 -19.41 14.61
CA GLU A 128 27.47 -19.94 14.92
C GLU A 128 28.06 -20.70 13.73
N THR A 129 27.23 -21.12 12.77
CA THR A 129 27.66 -21.90 11.60
C THR A 129 27.23 -21.24 10.29
N PRO A 130 28.04 -21.30 9.21
CA PRO A 130 27.65 -20.75 7.91
C PRO A 130 26.45 -21.45 7.26
N ALA A 131 26.13 -22.68 7.67
CA ALA A 131 25.06 -23.49 7.08
C ALA A 131 23.65 -23.10 7.58
N ASP A 132 23.55 -22.53 8.78
CA ASP A 132 22.28 -22.03 9.30
C ASP A 132 22.01 -20.62 8.76
N THR A 133 21.07 -20.55 7.82
CA THR A 133 20.68 -19.33 7.10
C THR A 133 19.61 -18.51 7.81
N GLU A 134 18.89 -19.09 8.78
CA GLU A 134 17.91 -18.34 9.57
C GLU A 134 18.59 -17.64 10.75
N GLY A 135 19.51 -18.33 11.44
CA GLY A 135 20.18 -17.85 12.63
C GLY A 135 19.22 -17.56 13.80
N SER A 136 19.77 -17.07 14.90
CA SER A 136 19.01 -16.67 16.10
C SER A 136 19.10 -15.15 16.34
N PRO A 137 18.08 -14.53 16.96
CA PRO A 137 18.15 -13.11 17.31
C PRO A 137 19.35 -12.81 18.21
N ALA A 138 20.19 -11.87 17.79
CA ALA A 138 21.35 -11.44 18.56
C ALA A 138 20.95 -10.41 19.62
N GLN A 139 21.46 -10.57 20.84
CA GLN A 139 21.16 -9.68 21.97
C GLN A 139 22.14 -8.52 22.11
N SER A 140 23.24 -8.52 21.35
CA SER A 140 24.29 -7.51 21.42
C SER A 140 24.81 -7.13 20.04
N ILE A 141 25.85 -6.31 20.01
CA ILE A 141 26.70 -6.08 18.84
C ILE A 141 28.02 -6.87 19.02
N PRO A 142 28.92 -6.90 18.02
CA PRO A 142 30.27 -7.42 18.20
C PRO A 142 30.99 -6.74 19.38
N ALA A 143 31.68 -7.53 20.20
CA ALA A 143 32.57 -6.99 21.23
C ALA A 143 33.77 -6.29 20.58
N SER A 144 34.45 -5.41 21.32
CA SER A 144 35.70 -4.80 20.83
C SER A 144 36.75 -5.89 20.52
N GLY A 145 37.42 -5.78 19.38
CA GLY A 145 38.33 -6.78 18.82
C GLY A 145 37.64 -7.92 18.05
N GLN A 146 36.31 -7.87 17.89
CA GLN A 146 35.54 -8.90 17.20
C GLN A 146 34.72 -8.34 16.03
N VAL A 147 34.45 -9.19 15.04
CA VAL A 147 33.60 -8.88 13.89
C VAL A 147 32.57 -9.97 13.64
N TRP A 148 31.41 -9.58 13.10
CA TRP A 148 30.43 -10.50 12.53
C TRP A 148 30.40 -10.34 11.01
N VAL A 149 30.37 -11.47 10.31
CA VAL A 149 30.54 -11.50 8.86
C VAL A 149 29.47 -12.37 8.21
N GLU A 150 29.13 -12.11 6.95
CA GLU A 150 28.20 -12.98 6.21
C GLU A 150 28.90 -14.25 5.69
N ALA A 151 28.15 -15.34 5.57
CA ALA A 151 28.66 -16.64 5.09
C ALA A 151 29.44 -16.56 3.76
N PRO A 152 29.02 -15.77 2.74
CA PRO A 152 29.77 -15.67 1.48
C PRO A 152 31.19 -15.10 1.65
N LEU A 153 31.46 -14.31 2.70
CA LEU A 153 32.81 -13.80 2.96
C LEU A 153 33.73 -14.92 3.45
N LEU A 154 33.21 -15.78 4.34
CA LEU A 154 33.95 -16.91 4.88
C LEU A 154 34.38 -17.86 3.76
N GLU A 155 33.45 -18.19 2.86
CA GLU A 155 33.73 -19.04 1.71
C GLU A 155 34.70 -18.38 0.71
N ALA A 156 34.58 -17.07 0.49
CA ALA A 156 35.44 -16.35 -0.46
C ALA A 156 36.89 -16.19 0.02
N LEU A 157 37.10 -16.12 1.34
CA LEU A 157 38.41 -15.98 1.96
C LEU A 157 38.97 -17.29 2.52
N ASP A 158 38.21 -18.39 2.41
CA ASP A 158 38.50 -19.70 3.03
C ASP A 158 38.74 -19.59 4.55
N LEU A 159 37.93 -18.76 5.22
CA LEU A 159 37.99 -18.52 6.67
C LEU A 159 36.85 -19.22 7.41
N LYS A 160 37.06 -19.52 8.69
CA LYS A 160 36.06 -20.10 9.59
C LYS A 160 35.70 -19.15 10.72
N VAL A 161 34.55 -19.41 11.37
CA VAL A 161 34.20 -18.71 12.60
C VAL A 161 35.26 -19.04 13.66
N GLY A 162 35.81 -18.00 14.29
CA GLY A 162 36.93 -18.09 15.22
C GLY A 162 38.26 -17.59 14.66
N ASP A 163 38.43 -17.57 13.33
CA ASP A 163 39.64 -17.10 12.67
C ASP A 163 39.78 -15.56 12.73
N THR A 164 40.95 -15.07 12.30
CA THR A 164 41.25 -13.63 12.26
C THR A 164 40.97 -13.08 10.87
N LEU A 165 40.28 -11.94 10.82
CA LEU A 165 40.07 -11.13 9.62
C LEU A 165 40.91 -9.85 9.73
N LEU A 166 41.68 -9.55 8.69
CA LEU A 166 42.42 -8.31 8.58
C LEU A 166 41.56 -7.24 7.91
N LEU A 167 41.45 -6.08 8.55
CA LEU A 167 40.70 -4.92 8.07
C LEU A 167 41.54 -3.65 8.22
N GLY A 168 42.12 -3.18 7.12
CA GLY A 168 43.13 -2.12 7.16
C GLY A 168 44.29 -2.55 8.06
N ASP A 169 44.56 -1.75 9.09
CA ASP A 169 45.64 -2.01 10.05
C ASP A 169 45.21 -2.89 11.24
N ALA A 170 43.92 -3.23 11.36
CA ALA A 170 43.38 -3.98 12.48
C ALA A 170 43.25 -5.49 12.19
N SER A 171 43.55 -6.30 13.22
CA SER A 171 43.31 -7.74 13.25
C SER A 171 42.14 -8.04 14.16
N LEU A 172 41.03 -8.54 13.60
CA LEU A 172 39.77 -8.72 14.32
C LEU A 172 39.32 -10.19 14.25
N ARG A 173 38.83 -10.74 15.37
CA ARG A 173 38.37 -12.13 15.42
C ARG A 173 36.95 -12.26 14.89
N ILE A 174 36.72 -13.22 14.00
CA ILE A 174 35.37 -13.55 13.51
C ILE A 174 34.63 -14.27 14.62
N ALA A 175 33.64 -13.62 15.22
CA ALA A 175 32.91 -14.18 16.36
C ALA A 175 31.64 -14.94 15.92
N ARG A 176 30.93 -14.45 14.91
CA ARG A 176 29.64 -15.02 14.45
C ARG A 176 29.41 -14.77 12.96
N VAL A 177 28.52 -15.59 12.38
CA VAL A 177 27.95 -15.37 11.06
C VAL A 177 26.75 -14.46 11.17
N LEU A 178 26.71 -13.35 10.43
CA LEU A 178 25.56 -12.47 10.32
C LEU A 178 24.60 -13.05 9.28
N THR A 179 23.39 -13.42 9.70
CA THR A 179 22.34 -13.95 8.80
C THR A 179 21.33 -12.89 8.41
N PHE A 180 21.09 -11.89 9.27
CA PHE A 180 20.16 -10.81 8.99
C PHE A 180 20.58 -9.47 9.60
N GLU A 181 20.59 -8.43 8.77
CA GLU A 181 20.76 -7.02 9.14
C GLU A 181 19.50 -6.24 8.78
N PRO A 182 18.75 -5.69 9.77
CA PRO A 182 17.46 -5.07 9.49
C PRO A 182 17.57 -3.80 8.62
N ASP A 183 18.57 -2.94 8.85
CA ASP A 183 18.74 -1.65 8.18
C ASP A 183 19.85 -1.63 7.12
N ARG A 184 20.06 -2.76 6.40
CA ARG A 184 21.05 -2.88 5.32
C ARG A 184 20.91 -1.79 4.24
N GLY A 185 19.70 -1.24 4.10
CA GLY A 185 19.38 -0.20 3.12
C GLY A 185 19.39 -0.72 1.67
N ALA A 186 19.22 0.20 0.72
CA ALA A 186 19.33 -0.05 -0.71
C ALA A 186 20.52 0.74 -1.27
N GLY A 187 21.34 0.12 -2.12
CA GLY A 187 22.50 0.75 -2.75
C GLY A 187 23.55 -0.27 -3.18
N PHE A 188 24.54 0.14 -3.98
CA PHE A 188 25.59 -0.76 -4.50
C PHE A 188 26.29 -1.58 -3.40
N MET A 189 26.43 -1.02 -2.20
CA MET A 189 27.05 -1.68 -1.05
C MET A 189 26.24 -2.86 -0.47
N SER A 190 24.96 -3.03 -0.82
CA SER A 190 24.21 -4.21 -0.38
C SER A 190 24.70 -5.50 -1.04
N PHE A 191 25.46 -5.39 -2.14
CA PHE A 191 25.99 -6.52 -2.93
C PHE A 191 27.31 -7.10 -2.40
N ALA A 192 28.09 -6.33 -1.65
CA ALA A 192 29.29 -6.84 -1.03
C ALA A 192 28.95 -7.52 0.32
N PRO A 193 29.64 -8.60 0.71
CA PRO A 193 29.43 -9.23 2.00
C PRO A 193 29.58 -8.22 3.15
N ARG A 194 28.68 -8.26 4.12
CA ARG A 194 28.71 -7.38 5.29
C ARG A 194 29.80 -7.81 6.25
N VAL A 195 30.55 -6.83 6.76
CA VAL A 195 31.37 -6.96 7.96
C VAL A 195 30.89 -5.94 8.98
N LEU A 196 30.39 -6.43 10.11
CA LEU A 196 29.93 -5.61 11.23
C LEU A 196 31.03 -5.56 12.28
N LEU A 197 31.48 -4.36 12.65
CA LEU A 197 32.46 -4.15 13.74
C LEU A 197 31.89 -3.25 14.84
N ASN A 198 32.51 -3.30 16.02
CA ASN A 198 32.27 -2.34 17.07
C ASN A 198 32.80 -0.95 16.68
N ALA A 199 32.01 0.11 16.87
CA ALA A 199 32.44 1.47 16.55
C ALA A 199 33.73 1.91 17.27
N ALA A 200 34.05 1.32 18.42
CA ALA A 200 35.30 1.58 19.15
C ALA A 200 36.56 1.13 18.38
N ASP A 201 36.46 0.08 17.56
CA ASP A 201 37.60 -0.48 16.83
C ASP A 201 37.87 0.23 15.50
N LEU A 202 36.95 1.09 15.04
CA LEU A 202 37.04 1.73 13.73
C LEU A 202 38.32 2.57 13.58
N ALA A 203 38.70 3.32 14.60
CA ALA A 203 39.90 4.15 14.56
C ALA A 203 41.18 3.30 14.38
N ALA A 204 41.21 2.10 14.98
CA ALA A 204 42.34 1.18 14.87
C ALA A 204 42.51 0.58 13.46
N THR A 205 41.46 0.63 12.62
CA THR A 205 41.53 0.09 11.24
C THR A 205 42.32 0.99 10.29
N GLY A 206 42.49 2.29 10.59
CA GLY A 206 43.13 3.25 9.67
C GLY A 206 42.36 3.50 8.36
N LEU A 207 41.15 2.95 8.20
CA LEU A 207 40.39 2.98 6.95
C LEU A 207 39.63 4.29 6.71
N VAL A 208 39.41 5.09 7.76
CA VAL A 208 38.77 6.41 7.66
C VAL A 208 39.85 7.44 7.40
N GLN A 209 39.95 7.88 6.15
CA GLN A 209 40.93 8.86 5.69
C GLN A 209 40.22 10.05 5.04
N PRO A 210 40.91 11.19 4.83
CA PRO A 210 40.39 12.27 3.99
C PRO A 210 39.96 11.72 2.62
N ALA A 211 38.81 12.17 2.12
CA ALA A 211 38.16 11.70 0.89
C ALA A 211 37.58 10.26 0.91
N SER A 212 37.61 9.55 2.04
CA SER A 212 36.82 8.32 2.19
C SER A 212 35.33 8.60 2.00
N ARG A 213 34.68 7.86 1.09
CA ARG A 213 33.24 7.99 0.83
C ARG A 213 32.45 7.17 1.86
N ILE A 214 31.99 7.84 2.90
CA ILE A 214 31.32 7.22 4.05
C ILE A 214 29.85 7.61 4.05
N THR A 215 28.98 6.61 4.17
CA THR A 215 27.56 6.85 4.44
C THR A 215 27.32 6.81 5.93
N TRP A 216 26.93 7.94 6.49
CA TRP A 216 26.52 8.11 7.87
C TRP A 216 25.01 7.94 8.00
N ARG A 217 24.58 7.23 9.04
CA ARG A 217 23.17 7.05 9.38
C ARG A 217 22.96 7.43 10.84
N LEU A 218 22.15 8.47 11.08
CA LEU A 218 21.68 8.84 12.41
C LEU A 218 20.22 8.37 12.54
N ALA A 219 20.01 7.25 13.22
CA ALA A 219 18.68 6.74 13.50
C ALA A 219 18.16 7.31 14.84
N VAL A 220 16.89 7.69 14.87
CA VAL A 220 16.19 8.14 16.08
C VAL A 220 14.98 7.28 16.38
N ALA A 221 14.67 7.08 17.66
CA ALA A 221 13.52 6.30 18.11
C ALA A 221 12.93 6.84 19.42
N GLY A 222 11.61 6.92 19.51
CA GLY A 222 10.92 7.47 20.68
C GLY A 222 9.40 7.41 20.57
N ASP A 223 8.72 8.32 21.25
CA ASP A 223 7.26 8.46 21.19
C ASP A 223 6.82 9.03 19.83
N PRO A 224 5.73 8.53 19.20
CA PRO A 224 5.31 8.98 17.87
C PRO A 224 5.15 10.50 17.73
N ALA A 225 4.65 11.20 18.75
CA ALA A 225 4.47 12.65 18.68
C ALA A 225 5.81 13.42 18.75
N THR A 226 6.81 12.88 19.46
CA THR A 226 8.17 13.44 19.49
C THR A 226 8.92 13.18 18.18
N VAL A 227 8.78 11.99 17.61
CA VAL A 227 9.39 11.64 16.31
C VAL A 227 8.78 12.49 15.19
N ALA A 228 7.46 12.70 15.17
CA ALA A 228 6.81 13.55 14.19
C ALA A 228 7.33 15.00 14.23
N ARG A 229 7.57 15.53 15.44
CA ARG A 229 8.19 16.86 15.62
C ARG A 229 9.62 16.91 15.08
N PHE A 230 10.43 15.89 15.37
CA PHE A 230 11.78 15.77 14.82
C PHE A 230 11.76 15.69 13.29
N GLN A 231 10.87 14.90 12.70
CA GLN A 231 10.74 14.78 11.25
C GLN A 231 10.31 16.10 10.60
N ALA A 232 9.38 16.84 11.20
CA ALA A 232 8.97 18.15 10.70
C ALA A 232 10.12 19.16 10.75
N TRP A 233 10.86 19.20 11.86
CA TRP A 233 12.06 20.02 12.00
C TRP A 233 13.15 19.64 10.98
N ALA A 234 13.43 18.35 10.84
CA ALA A 234 14.40 17.81 9.90
C ALA A 234 14.06 18.17 8.44
N LYS A 235 12.78 18.05 8.06
CA LYS A 235 12.30 18.45 6.72
C LYS A 235 12.53 19.93 6.46
N ALA A 236 12.26 20.81 7.43
CA ALA A 236 12.52 22.24 7.30
C ALA A 236 14.03 22.54 7.16
N ARG A 237 14.87 21.86 7.96
CA ARG A 237 16.33 22.02 7.91
C ARG A 237 16.94 21.54 6.59
N LEU A 238 16.41 20.46 6.03
CA LEU A 238 16.84 19.93 4.73
C LEU A 238 16.47 20.83 3.55
N ALA A 239 15.48 21.73 3.71
CA ALA A 239 15.11 22.69 2.68
C ALA A 239 16.08 23.89 2.60
N GLU A 240 16.96 24.07 3.58
CA GLU A 240 17.91 25.18 3.61
C GLU A 240 19.11 24.98 2.65
N PRO A 241 19.68 26.07 2.09
CA PRO A 241 20.90 26.01 1.27
C PRO A 241 22.10 25.60 2.14
N GLY A 242 22.41 24.30 2.15
CA GLY A 242 23.49 23.73 2.97
C GLY A 242 23.32 22.24 3.28
N ALA A 243 22.12 21.70 3.11
CA ALA A 243 21.81 20.29 3.35
C ALA A 243 22.19 19.34 2.20
N ARG A 244 23.19 19.69 1.37
CA ARG A 244 23.63 18.83 0.26
C ARG A 244 24.20 17.53 0.80
N GLY A 245 23.83 16.41 0.17
CA GLY A 245 24.24 15.08 0.62
C GLY A 245 23.61 14.64 1.95
N MET A 246 22.45 15.20 2.34
CA MET A 246 21.65 14.77 3.48
C MET A 246 20.23 14.39 3.05
N ARG A 247 19.68 13.33 3.63
CA ARG A 247 18.33 12.84 3.34
C ARG A 247 17.68 12.25 4.58
N LEU A 248 16.41 12.58 4.79
CA LEU A 248 15.59 11.93 5.79
C LEU A 248 14.88 10.70 5.20
N GLU A 249 15.24 9.52 5.68
CA GLU A 249 14.49 8.28 5.51
C GLU A 249 13.43 8.16 6.61
N SER A 250 12.17 8.06 6.19
CA SER A 250 11.06 7.64 7.03
C SER A 250 10.27 6.55 6.32
N LEU A 251 9.28 5.97 7.00
CA LEU A 251 8.34 5.03 6.37
C LEU A 251 7.75 5.58 5.05
N GLU A 252 7.51 6.89 5.01
CA GLU A 252 6.88 7.57 3.88
C GLU A 252 7.83 7.69 2.67
N SER A 253 9.15 7.75 2.89
CA SER A 253 10.16 8.05 1.86
C SER A 253 11.14 6.91 1.55
N GLY A 254 11.26 5.90 2.42
CA GLY A 254 12.33 4.91 2.38
C GLY A 254 12.13 3.71 1.44
N ARG A 255 10.88 3.26 1.20
CA ARG A 255 10.55 2.10 0.35
C ARG A 255 9.21 2.27 -0.40
N PRO A 256 9.18 3.00 -1.52
CA PRO A 256 7.95 3.26 -2.26
C PRO A 256 7.26 2.00 -2.80
N GLU A 257 8.01 0.92 -3.06
CA GLU A 257 7.46 -0.35 -3.58
C GLU A 257 6.56 -1.03 -2.56
N MET A 258 7.03 -1.13 -1.31
CA MET A 258 6.24 -1.68 -0.20
C MET A 258 5.03 -0.78 0.06
N ARG A 259 5.23 0.54 0.08
CA ARG A 259 4.13 1.51 0.25
C ARG A 259 3.05 1.31 -0.81
N GLN A 260 3.40 1.16 -2.09
CA GLN A 260 2.41 1.05 -3.15
C GLN A 260 1.56 -0.21 -3.01
N THR A 261 2.17 -1.35 -2.67
CA THR A 261 1.45 -2.60 -2.39
C THR A 261 0.51 -2.43 -1.20
N LEU A 262 0.96 -1.76 -0.14
CA LEU A 262 0.15 -1.50 1.06
C LEU A 262 -0.98 -0.50 0.80
N ASP A 263 -0.72 0.58 0.06
CA ASP A 263 -1.72 1.56 -0.36
C ASP A 263 -2.80 0.87 -1.21
N ARG A 264 -2.43 -0.09 -2.08
CA ARG A 264 -3.40 -0.90 -2.84
C ARG A 264 -4.24 -1.80 -1.94
N ALA A 265 -3.63 -2.47 -0.96
CA ALA A 265 -4.34 -3.30 0.00
C ALA A 265 -5.32 -2.47 0.84
N GLU A 266 -4.89 -1.31 1.32
CA GLU A 266 -5.74 -0.37 2.08
C GLU A 266 -6.91 0.13 1.22
N LYS A 267 -6.64 0.56 -0.01
CA LYS A 267 -7.69 1.02 -0.95
C LYS A 267 -8.74 -0.06 -1.20
N PHE A 268 -8.33 -1.32 -1.34
CA PHE A 268 -9.26 -2.42 -1.49
C PHE A 268 -10.10 -2.65 -0.22
N LEU A 269 -9.49 -2.69 0.96
CA LEU A 269 -10.22 -2.85 2.23
C LEU A 269 -11.23 -1.70 2.44
N ASN A 270 -10.87 -0.47 2.06
CA ASN A 270 -11.78 0.68 2.09
C ASN A 270 -12.93 0.49 1.10
N LEU A 271 -12.66 -0.01 -0.11
CA LEU A 271 -13.69 -0.26 -1.13
C LEU A 271 -14.68 -1.34 -0.70
N VAL A 272 -14.20 -2.42 -0.06
CA VAL A 272 -15.04 -3.43 0.58
C VAL A 272 -15.95 -2.81 1.63
N ALA A 273 -15.38 -1.97 2.50
CA ALA A 273 -16.13 -1.28 3.54
C ALA A 273 -17.22 -0.38 2.92
N LEU A 274 -16.93 0.31 1.80
CA LEU A 274 -17.92 1.10 1.05
C LEU A 274 -19.09 0.23 0.55
N LEU A 275 -18.80 -0.95 -0.01
CA LEU A 275 -19.82 -1.86 -0.53
C LEU A 275 -20.69 -2.44 0.59
N ALA A 276 -20.08 -2.81 1.73
CA ALA A 276 -20.81 -3.26 2.91
C ALA A 276 -21.72 -2.15 3.47
N ALA A 277 -21.22 -0.91 3.53
CA ALA A 277 -21.98 0.24 3.99
C ALA A 277 -23.19 0.55 3.09
N LEU A 278 -23.04 0.37 1.77
CA LEU A 278 -24.13 0.51 0.82
C LEU A 278 -25.22 -0.56 1.00
N LEU A 279 -24.84 -1.83 1.08
CA LEU A 279 -25.79 -2.92 1.32
C LEU A 279 -26.54 -2.71 2.65
N ALA A 280 -25.83 -2.25 3.67
CA ALA A 280 -26.40 -1.87 4.94
C ALA A 280 -27.43 -0.72 4.83
N ALA A 281 -27.11 0.34 4.08
CA ALA A 281 -28.02 1.47 3.89
C ALA A 281 -29.38 1.02 3.31
N VAL A 282 -29.36 0.16 2.28
CA VAL A 282 -30.57 -0.42 1.68
C VAL A 282 -31.32 -1.29 2.69
N ALA A 283 -30.63 -2.17 3.40
CA ALA A 283 -31.23 -3.05 4.40
C ALA A 283 -31.90 -2.26 5.54
N VAL A 284 -31.23 -1.23 6.07
CA VAL A 284 -31.74 -0.33 7.11
C VAL A 284 -32.95 0.44 6.62
N ALA A 285 -32.91 0.98 5.40
CA ALA A 285 -34.05 1.69 4.81
C ALA A 285 -35.29 0.78 4.67
N LEU A 286 -35.11 -0.44 4.19
CA LEU A 286 -36.20 -1.42 4.04
C LEU A 286 -36.75 -1.88 5.40
N ALA A 287 -35.87 -2.16 6.37
CA ALA A 287 -36.28 -2.54 7.72
C ALA A 287 -37.07 -1.42 8.41
N ALA A 288 -36.60 -0.17 8.30
CA ALA A 288 -37.27 0.99 8.87
C ALA A 288 -38.60 1.31 8.17
N ARG A 289 -38.67 1.14 6.84
CA ARG A 289 -39.93 1.27 6.10
C ARG A 289 -40.94 0.20 6.50
N GLY A 290 -40.49 -1.05 6.69
CA GLY A 290 -41.33 -2.13 7.19
C GLY A 290 -41.84 -1.86 8.61
N PHE A 291 -40.96 -1.35 9.49
CA PHE A 291 -41.34 -0.90 10.83
C PHE A 291 -42.41 0.20 10.79
N ALA A 292 -42.18 1.25 9.99
CA ALA A 292 -43.12 2.36 9.85
C ALA A 292 -44.48 1.89 9.31
N ALA A 293 -44.49 1.00 8.31
CA ALA A 293 -45.74 0.46 7.76
C ALA A 293 -46.59 -0.26 8.81
N ARG A 294 -45.98 -1.01 9.73
CA ARG A 294 -46.69 -1.70 10.83
C ARG A 294 -47.22 -0.74 11.91
N HIS A 295 -46.61 0.43 12.04
CA HIS A 295 -46.91 1.40 13.11
C HIS A 295 -47.89 2.52 12.72
N LEU A 296 -48.36 2.55 11.47
CA LEU A 296 -49.25 3.62 10.99
C LEU A 296 -50.54 3.74 11.82
N ASP A 297 -51.14 2.61 12.20
CA ASP A 297 -52.42 2.58 12.93
C ASP A 297 -52.25 3.01 14.39
N GLY A 298 -51.17 2.57 15.04
CA GLY A 298 -50.80 2.99 16.40
C GLY A 298 -50.50 4.49 16.48
N ALA A 299 -49.78 5.03 15.49
CA ALA A 299 -49.52 6.47 15.39
C ALA A 299 -50.81 7.27 15.20
N ALA A 300 -51.74 6.79 14.37
CA ALA A 300 -53.05 7.45 14.19
C ALA A 300 -53.86 7.49 15.50
N MET A 301 -53.86 6.40 16.27
CA MET A 301 -54.55 6.34 17.56
C MET A 301 -53.95 7.32 18.60
N LEU A 302 -52.62 7.40 18.69
CA LEU A 302 -51.94 8.37 19.56
C LEU A 302 -52.29 9.82 19.19
N ARG A 303 -52.50 10.12 17.90
CA ARG A 303 -52.95 11.45 17.46
C ARG A 303 -54.41 11.74 17.83
N VAL A 304 -55.30 10.74 17.76
CA VAL A 304 -56.69 10.88 18.24
C VAL A 304 -56.73 11.16 19.74
N LEU A 305 -55.82 10.53 20.51
CA LEU A 305 -55.66 10.76 21.95
C LEU A 305 -54.97 12.10 22.30
N GLY A 306 -54.71 12.97 21.32
CA GLY A 306 -54.22 14.33 21.52
C GLY A 306 -52.71 14.51 21.54
N LEU A 307 -51.92 13.51 21.12
CA LEU A 307 -50.46 13.66 21.04
C LEU A 307 -50.06 14.57 19.86
N SER A 308 -49.25 15.59 20.12
CA SER A 308 -48.79 16.51 19.08
C SER A 308 -47.78 15.86 18.11
N GLN A 309 -47.79 16.30 16.85
CA GLN A 309 -46.87 15.81 15.81
C GLN A 309 -45.39 15.99 16.18
N ARG A 310 -45.02 17.14 16.76
CA ARG A 310 -43.64 17.41 17.19
C ARG A 310 -43.19 16.46 18.30
N GLN A 311 -44.10 16.15 19.24
CA GLN A 311 -43.80 15.24 20.34
C GLN A 311 -43.69 13.79 19.87
N MET A 312 -44.55 13.38 18.93
CA MET A 312 -44.47 12.07 18.27
C MET A 312 -43.14 11.92 17.51
N ALA A 313 -42.77 12.91 16.70
CA ALA A 313 -41.52 12.91 15.94
C ALA A 313 -40.29 12.82 16.86
N ARG A 314 -40.26 13.58 17.96
CA ARG A 314 -39.17 13.52 18.95
C ARG A 314 -39.11 12.18 19.67
N ALA A 315 -40.25 11.60 20.04
CA ALA A 315 -40.30 10.31 20.71
C ALA A 315 -39.74 9.19 19.81
N TYR A 316 -40.18 9.13 18.55
CA TYR A 316 -39.65 8.18 17.57
C TYR A 316 -38.18 8.43 17.21
N ALA A 317 -37.74 9.69 17.15
CA ALA A 317 -36.33 10.00 16.93
C ALA A 317 -35.45 9.52 18.09
N VAL A 318 -35.89 9.69 19.34
CA VAL A 318 -35.19 9.15 20.52
C VAL A 318 -35.17 7.63 20.50
N GLU A 319 -36.31 7.00 20.22
CA GLU A 319 -36.40 5.55 20.12
C GLU A 319 -35.42 5.00 19.08
N PHE A 320 -35.43 5.54 17.86
CA PHE A 320 -34.50 5.12 16.82
C PHE A 320 -33.06 5.43 17.22
N LEU A 321 -32.74 6.60 17.75
CA LEU A 321 -31.38 6.92 18.22
C LEU A 321 -30.85 5.89 19.23
N LEU A 322 -31.69 5.47 20.19
CA LEU A 322 -31.32 4.47 21.20
C LEU A 322 -31.15 3.07 20.58
N VAL A 323 -32.02 2.67 19.65
CA VAL A 323 -31.86 1.42 18.88
C VAL A 323 -30.56 1.47 18.08
N GLY A 324 -30.27 2.59 17.43
CA GLY A 324 -29.05 2.80 16.64
C GLY A 324 -27.81 2.70 17.50
N LEU A 325 -27.80 3.35 18.66
CA LEU A 325 -26.68 3.28 19.60
C LEU A 325 -26.49 1.84 20.10
N ALA A 326 -27.57 1.19 20.54
CA ALA A 326 -27.50 -0.20 21.01
C ALA A 326 -27.01 -1.15 19.91
N ALA A 327 -27.59 -1.06 18.70
CA ALA A 327 -27.18 -1.84 17.55
C ALA A 327 -25.72 -1.58 17.15
N SER A 328 -25.26 -0.33 17.24
CA SER A 328 -23.88 0.03 16.92
C SER A 328 -22.90 -0.51 17.96
N VAL A 329 -23.22 -0.43 19.26
CA VAL A 329 -22.39 -1.02 20.32
C VAL A 329 -22.30 -2.55 20.15
N LEU A 330 -23.44 -3.20 19.90
CA LEU A 330 -23.51 -4.65 19.67
C LEU A 330 -22.74 -5.03 18.40
N GLY A 331 -22.86 -4.22 17.35
CA GLY A 331 -22.11 -4.37 16.11
C GLY A 331 -20.61 -4.22 16.32
N VAL A 332 -20.15 -3.18 17.02
CA VAL A 332 -18.72 -3.00 17.35
C VAL A 332 -18.18 -4.17 18.18
N ALA A 333 -18.95 -4.64 19.16
CA ALA A 333 -18.55 -5.80 19.97
C ALA A 333 -18.44 -7.08 19.13
N LEU A 334 -19.42 -7.33 18.26
CA LEU A 334 -19.40 -8.45 17.32
C LEU A 334 -18.22 -8.32 16.33
N GLY A 335 -18.01 -7.13 15.77
CA GLY A 335 -16.90 -6.84 14.87
C GLY A 335 -15.54 -7.04 15.53
N PHE A 336 -15.40 -6.63 16.80
CA PHE A 336 -14.19 -6.87 17.59
C PHE A 336 -13.93 -8.37 17.84
N ALA A 337 -14.97 -9.15 18.11
CA ALA A 337 -14.88 -10.60 18.27
C ALA A 337 -14.50 -11.30 16.96
N VAL A 338 -15.17 -10.94 15.85
CA VAL A 338 -14.87 -11.46 14.51
C VAL A 338 -13.43 -11.14 14.11
N HIS A 339 -12.93 -9.92 14.40
CA HIS A 339 -11.54 -9.59 14.13
C HIS A 339 -10.54 -10.47 14.91
N HIS A 340 -10.86 -10.86 16.16
CA HIS A 340 -9.99 -11.77 16.92
C HIS A 340 -9.93 -13.16 16.30
N VAL A 341 -11.04 -13.64 15.74
CA VAL A 341 -11.05 -14.90 14.97
C VAL A 341 -10.11 -14.79 13.77
N PHE A 342 -10.10 -13.66 13.05
CA PHE A 342 -9.15 -13.44 11.96
C PHE A 342 -7.70 -13.50 12.45
N VAL A 343 -7.37 -12.79 13.53
CA VAL A 343 -6.01 -12.77 14.07
C VAL A 343 -5.57 -14.17 14.52
N TRP A 344 -6.46 -14.95 15.14
CA TRP A 344 -6.17 -16.32 15.56
C TRP A 344 -5.89 -17.24 14.37
N LEU A 345 -6.70 -17.18 13.31
CA LEU A 345 -6.49 -17.97 12.10
C LEU A 345 -5.19 -17.60 11.36
N LEU A 346 -4.76 -16.34 11.46
CA LEU A 346 -3.52 -15.85 10.87
C LEU A 346 -2.28 -16.05 11.76
N ALA A 347 -2.43 -16.48 13.02
CA ALA A 347 -1.33 -16.56 13.99
C ALA A 347 -0.21 -17.53 13.56
N GLY A 348 -0.53 -18.57 12.78
CA GLY A 348 0.48 -19.48 12.18
C GLY A 348 1.20 -18.91 10.95
N LEU A 349 0.80 -17.73 10.48
CA LEU A 349 1.34 -17.07 9.29
C LEU A 349 2.19 -15.85 9.65
N VAL A 350 1.87 -15.13 10.73
CA VAL A 350 2.56 -13.91 11.16
C VAL A 350 3.34 -14.18 12.46
N GLU A 351 4.63 -14.49 12.35
CA GLU A 351 5.50 -14.80 13.51
C GLU A 351 5.58 -13.65 14.54
N ALA A 352 5.47 -12.40 14.06
CA ALA A 352 5.47 -11.20 14.90
C ALA A 352 4.04 -10.70 15.15
N GLY A 353 3.41 -11.16 16.23
CA GLY A 353 2.02 -10.85 16.58
C GLY A 353 1.59 -9.40 16.31
N LEU A 354 0.39 -9.23 15.76
CA LEU A 354 -0.14 -7.91 15.39
C LEU A 354 -0.31 -7.01 16.62
N PRO A 355 0.05 -5.72 16.56
CA PRO A 355 -0.15 -4.79 17.68
C PRO A 355 -1.62 -4.70 18.07
N ALA A 356 -1.91 -4.25 19.29
CA ALA A 356 -3.28 -4.05 19.73
C ALA A 356 -4.00 -3.03 18.83
N PRO A 357 -5.31 -3.21 18.55
CA PRO A 357 -6.08 -2.25 17.77
C PRO A 357 -6.21 -0.92 18.51
N SER A 358 -6.24 0.18 17.75
CA SER A 358 -6.57 1.50 18.26
C SER A 358 -8.04 1.61 18.65
N ALA A 359 -8.39 2.68 19.38
CA ALA A 359 -9.79 2.99 19.71
C ALA A 359 -10.57 3.60 18.53
N TRP A 360 -9.90 3.96 17.42
CA TRP A 360 -10.53 4.66 16.30
C TRP A 360 -11.66 3.85 15.62
N PRO A 361 -11.51 2.55 15.34
CA PRO A 361 -12.60 1.76 14.74
C PRO A 361 -13.86 1.70 15.61
N VAL A 362 -13.76 1.86 16.94
CA VAL A 362 -14.93 1.95 17.84
C VAL A 362 -15.71 3.22 17.54
N VAL A 363 -15.05 4.37 17.58
CA VAL A 363 -15.68 5.68 17.34
C VAL A 363 -16.24 5.73 15.92
N PHE A 364 -15.47 5.24 14.95
CA PHE A 364 -15.88 5.15 13.55
C PHE A 364 -17.13 4.27 13.39
N GLY A 365 -17.16 3.08 13.97
CA GLY A 365 -18.30 2.16 13.92
C GLY A 365 -19.57 2.73 14.54
N LEU A 366 -19.45 3.36 15.71
CA LEU A 366 -20.56 4.05 16.36
C LEU A 366 -21.10 5.20 15.50
N GLY A 367 -20.20 6.04 14.96
CA GLY A 367 -20.58 7.14 14.07
C GLY A 367 -21.27 6.66 12.79
N MET A 368 -20.77 5.57 12.19
CA MET A 368 -21.33 4.96 10.99
C MET A 368 -22.72 4.38 11.23
N GLY A 369 -22.92 3.61 12.31
CA GLY A 369 -24.23 3.03 12.63
C GLY A 369 -25.29 4.10 12.93
N LEU A 370 -24.91 5.15 13.66
CA LEU A 370 -25.78 6.30 13.91
C LEU A 370 -26.08 7.07 12.62
N THR A 371 -25.10 7.26 11.74
CA THR A 371 -25.29 7.93 10.44
C THR A 371 -26.21 7.13 9.52
N LEU A 372 -26.01 5.81 9.42
CA LEU A 372 -26.90 4.92 8.66
C LEU A 372 -28.34 5.01 9.15
N LEU A 373 -28.53 4.96 10.46
CA LEU A 373 -29.86 5.07 11.02
C LEU A 373 -30.46 6.46 10.81
N ALA A 374 -29.70 7.53 10.99
CA ALA A 374 -30.18 8.89 10.79
C ALA A 374 -30.51 9.19 9.31
N ALA A 375 -29.67 8.73 8.38
CA ALA A 375 -29.81 9.00 6.95
C ALA A 375 -30.87 8.11 6.27
N PHE A 376 -31.01 6.85 6.69
CA PHE A 376 -31.87 5.87 6.01
C PHE A 376 -32.99 5.30 6.89
N GLY A 377 -32.76 5.15 8.18
CA GLY A 377 -33.73 4.59 9.11
C GLY A 377 -34.76 5.62 9.59
N LEU A 378 -34.32 6.82 9.96
CA LEU A 378 -35.15 7.86 10.55
C LEU A 378 -36.18 8.48 9.58
N PRO A 379 -35.87 8.71 8.28
CA PRO A 379 -36.82 9.27 7.33
C PRO A 379 -38.20 8.58 7.25
N PRO A 380 -38.31 7.26 7.01
CA PRO A 380 -39.62 6.59 6.95
C PRO A 380 -40.35 6.61 8.29
N VAL A 381 -39.63 6.64 9.41
CA VAL A 381 -40.20 6.65 10.76
C VAL A 381 -40.78 8.01 11.11
N LEU A 382 -40.10 9.11 10.76
CA LEU A 382 -40.62 10.46 10.99
C LEU A 382 -41.90 10.75 10.21
N GLN A 383 -42.19 9.98 9.15
CA GLN A 383 -43.48 10.07 8.46
C GLN A 383 -44.66 9.58 9.30
N LEU A 384 -44.43 8.72 10.31
CA LEU A 384 -45.47 8.29 11.25
C LEU A 384 -46.11 9.48 11.96
N ALA A 385 -45.33 10.52 12.26
CA ALA A 385 -45.83 11.74 12.88
C ALA A 385 -46.80 12.53 11.99
N GLN A 386 -46.79 12.28 10.67
CA GLN A 386 -47.64 12.96 9.68
C GLN A 386 -48.94 12.20 9.38
N VAL A 387 -49.14 11.00 9.93
CA VAL A 387 -50.34 10.17 9.66
C VAL A 387 -51.59 10.90 10.18
N PRO A 388 -52.63 11.11 9.36
CA PRO A 388 -53.84 11.81 9.79
C PRO A 388 -54.67 10.96 10.78
N PRO A 389 -55.34 11.57 11.78
CA PRO A 389 -56.22 10.86 12.71
C PRO A 389 -57.34 10.06 12.00
N LEU A 390 -57.78 10.52 10.83
CA LEU A 390 -58.81 9.88 10.00
C LEU A 390 -58.46 8.43 9.60
N ARG A 391 -57.18 8.04 9.65
CA ARG A 391 -56.73 6.67 9.36
C ARG A 391 -57.37 5.62 10.26
N VAL A 392 -57.69 5.98 11.52
CA VAL A 392 -58.37 5.08 12.47
C VAL A 392 -59.72 4.60 11.92
N ILE A 393 -60.40 5.45 11.15
CA ILE A 393 -61.71 5.16 10.53
C ILE A 393 -61.54 4.63 9.10
N ARG A 394 -60.58 5.16 8.34
CA ARG A 394 -60.27 4.71 6.96
C ARG A 394 -58.81 4.32 6.82
N ARG A 395 -58.52 3.02 6.85
CA ARG A 395 -57.15 2.46 6.69
C ARG A 395 -56.45 2.85 5.39
N GLU A 396 -57.22 3.22 4.37
CA GLU A 396 -56.76 3.72 3.07
C GLU A 396 -56.04 5.07 3.17
N VAL A 397 -56.33 5.86 4.22
CA VAL A 397 -55.83 7.21 4.40
C VAL A 397 -54.49 7.19 5.15
N GLY A 398 -53.52 8.00 4.72
CA GLY A 398 -52.24 8.13 5.41
C GLY A 398 -51.19 7.07 5.06
N ALA A 399 -51.20 6.54 3.82
CA ALA A 399 -50.07 5.78 3.30
C ALA A 399 -48.76 6.60 3.39
N LEU A 400 -47.63 5.90 3.57
CA LEU A 400 -46.31 6.53 3.57
C LEU A 400 -46.13 7.36 2.29
N LYS A 401 -45.95 8.68 2.47
CA LYS A 401 -45.77 9.61 1.35
C LYS A 401 -44.31 9.55 0.87
N THR A 402 -44.05 10.06 -0.32
CA THR A 402 -42.67 10.38 -0.70
C THR A 402 -42.10 11.33 0.34
N ALA A 403 -40.90 11.02 0.86
CA ALA A 403 -40.27 11.85 1.87
C ALA A 403 -40.12 13.28 1.34
N PRO A 404 -40.28 14.32 2.18
CA PRO A 404 -39.99 15.70 1.78
C PRO A 404 -38.60 15.79 1.16
N LEU A 405 -38.42 16.61 0.12
CA LEU A 405 -37.15 16.75 -0.60
C LEU A 405 -35.96 17.01 0.35
N ALA A 406 -36.17 17.79 1.40
CA ALA A 406 -35.18 18.06 2.44
C ALA A 406 -34.69 16.79 3.17
N VAL A 407 -35.58 15.84 3.44
CA VAL A 407 -35.24 14.57 4.12
C VAL A 407 -34.51 13.63 3.16
N LEU A 408 -34.90 13.63 1.88
CA LEU A 408 -34.19 12.88 0.85
C LEU A 408 -32.78 13.44 0.63
N ALA A 409 -32.65 14.78 0.55
CA ALA A 409 -31.36 15.46 0.44
C ALA A 409 -30.48 15.18 1.66
N LEU A 410 -31.03 15.18 2.87
CA LEU A 410 -30.29 14.82 4.09
C LEU A 410 -29.83 13.35 4.06
N GLY A 411 -30.66 12.43 3.57
CA GLY A 411 -30.29 11.03 3.39
C GLY A 411 -29.16 10.85 2.36
N VAL A 412 -29.25 11.55 1.22
CA VAL A 412 -28.22 11.55 0.17
C VAL A 412 -26.91 12.16 0.67
N LEU A 413 -26.98 13.30 1.37
CA LEU A 413 -25.81 13.94 1.98
C LEU A 413 -25.20 13.08 3.09
N GLY A 414 -26.02 12.47 3.93
CA GLY A 414 -25.58 11.53 4.96
C GLY A 414 -24.91 10.29 4.35
N PHE A 415 -25.43 9.79 3.22
CA PHE A 415 -24.82 8.70 2.48
C PHE A 415 -23.50 9.11 1.82
N ALA A 416 -23.45 10.28 1.18
CA ALA A 416 -22.23 10.81 0.60
C ALA A 416 -21.15 11.02 1.68
N ALA A 417 -21.52 11.61 2.82
CA ALA A 417 -20.62 11.77 3.96
C ALA A 417 -20.12 10.42 4.49
N LEU A 418 -21.01 9.42 4.56
CA LEU A 418 -20.68 8.06 4.98
C LEU A 418 -19.71 7.36 4.02
N LEU A 419 -19.91 7.50 2.70
CA LEU A 419 -18.97 6.99 1.69
C LEU A 419 -17.62 7.74 1.75
N LEU A 420 -17.63 9.07 1.88
CA LEU A 420 -16.41 9.87 1.98
C LEU A 420 -15.60 9.52 3.24
N ALA A 421 -16.28 9.35 4.39
CA ALA A 421 -15.64 8.98 5.65
C ALA A 421 -15.07 7.56 5.61
N THR A 422 -15.73 6.64 4.91
CA THR A 422 -15.27 5.24 4.78
C THR A 422 -14.10 5.09 3.80
N SER A 423 -14.04 5.93 2.77
CA SER A 423 -13.02 5.80 1.72
C SER A 423 -11.60 6.15 2.17
N ARG A 424 -11.43 6.92 3.26
CA ARG A 424 -10.15 7.49 3.76
C ARG A 424 -9.31 8.29 2.74
N ASP A 425 -9.80 8.41 1.51
CA ASP A 425 -9.22 9.14 0.39
C ASP A 425 -10.35 9.91 -0.29
N LEU A 426 -10.20 11.24 -0.40
CA LEU A 426 -11.23 12.11 -0.94
C LEU A 426 -11.50 11.83 -2.42
N THR A 427 -10.47 11.48 -3.18
CA THR A 427 -10.61 11.21 -4.62
C THR A 427 -11.39 9.94 -4.86
N LEU A 428 -11.04 8.85 -4.16
CA LEU A 428 -11.77 7.58 -4.23
C LEU A 428 -13.19 7.72 -3.69
N GLY A 429 -13.38 8.50 -2.62
CA GLY A 429 -14.70 8.77 -2.07
C GLY A 429 -15.59 9.54 -3.04
N LEU A 430 -15.05 10.55 -3.73
CA LEU A 430 -15.78 11.30 -4.77
C LEU A 430 -16.08 10.43 -6.00
N ILE A 431 -15.13 9.61 -6.43
CA ILE A 431 -15.34 8.63 -7.52
C ILE A 431 -16.44 7.64 -7.13
N ALA A 432 -16.44 7.15 -5.88
CA ALA A 432 -17.47 6.24 -5.38
C ALA A 432 -18.85 6.92 -5.35
N VAL A 433 -18.96 8.11 -4.74
CA VAL A 433 -20.23 8.86 -4.68
C VAL A 433 -20.74 9.17 -6.09
N GLY A 434 -19.88 9.67 -6.98
CA GLY A 434 -20.23 9.99 -8.35
C GLY A 434 -20.60 8.75 -9.18
N GLY A 435 -19.83 7.67 -9.05
CA GLY A 435 -20.06 6.39 -9.71
C GLY A 435 -21.39 5.75 -9.27
N PHE A 436 -21.71 5.78 -7.97
CA PHE A 436 -23.00 5.30 -7.47
C PHE A 436 -24.16 6.18 -7.91
N ALA A 437 -24.02 7.50 -7.90
CA ALA A 437 -25.02 8.40 -8.45
C ALA A 437 -25.27 8.11 -9.94
N GLY A 438 -24.19 7.89 -10.70
CA GLY A 438 -24.25 7.46 -12.10
C GLY A 438 -24.94 6.11 -12.29
N ALA A 439 -24.62 5.11 -11.46
CA ALA A 439 -25.24 3.78 -11.52
C ALA A 439 -26.73 3.83 -11.18
N VAL A 440 -27.12 4.56 -10.13
CA VAL A 440 -28.54 4.77 -9.78
C VAL A 440 -29.28 5.45 -10.93
N ALA A 441 -28.69 6.49 -11.53
CA ALA A 441 -29.27 7.18 -12.68
C ALA A 441 -29.42 6.24 -13.88
N LEU A 442 -28.38 5.46 -14.20
CA LEU A 442 -28.39 4.49 -15.30
C LEU A 442 -29.47 3.43 -15.09
N PHE A 443 -29.51 2.77 -13.93
CA PHE A 443 -30.54 1.77 -13.64
C PHE A 443 -31.94 2.36 -13.60
N ALA A 444 -32.09 3.59 -13.11
CA ALA A 444 -33.38 4.28 -13.13
C ALA A 444 -33.85 4.58 -14.55
N LEU A 445 -32.94 5.03 -15.43
CA LEU A 445 -33.22 5.26 -16.84
C LEU A 445 -33.56 3.96 -17.58
N LEU A 446 -32.82 2.87 -17.32
CA LEU A 446 -33.10 1.56 -17.90
C LEU A 446 -34.43 0.99 -17.42
N ALA A 447 -34.72 1.07 -16.12
CA ALA A 447 -36.01 0.63 -15.56
C ALA A 447 -37.17 1.49 -16.09
N TRP A 448 -36.96 2.80 -16.22
CA TRP A 448 -37.93 3.70 -16.82
C TRP A 448 -38.18 3.35 -18.28
N GLY A 449 -37.10 3.18 -19.07
CA GLY A 449 -37.16 2.76 -20.47
C GLY A 449 -37.87 1.40 -20.64
N ALA A 450 -37.60 0.44 -19.75
CA ALA A 450 -38.29 -0.85 -19.73
C ALA A 450 -39.78 -0.69 -19.42
N THR A 451 -40.16 0.12 -18.42
CA THR A 451 -41.58 0.36 -18.10
C THR A 451 -42.30 1.14 -19.22
N TRP A 452 -41.60 2.06 -19.89
CA TRP A 452 -42.10 2.80 -21.05
C TRP A 452 -42.30 1.87 -22.24
N LEU A 453 -41.32 1.01 -22.54
CA LEU A 453 -41.40 0.03 -23.61
C LEU A 453 -42.54 -0.97 -23.35
N LEU A 454 -42.67 -1.47 -22.10
CA LEU A 454 -43.74 -2.37 -21.68
C LEU A 454 -45.12 -1.73 -21.88
N ARG A 455 -45.26 -0.44 -21.52
CA ARG A 455 -46.50 0.30 -21.73
C ARG A 455 -46.82 0.51 -23.21
N ARG A 456 -45.81 0.64 -24.06
CA ARG A 456 -45.99 0.83 -25.51
C ARG A 456 -46.26 -0.50 -26.24
N SER A 457 -45.67 -1.61 -25.77
CA SER A 457 -45.82 -2.93 -26.39
C SER A 457 -47.12 -3.63 -26.00
N VAL A 458 -47.63 -3.42 -24.78
CA VAL A 458 -48.91 -3.97 -24.33
C VAL A 458 -50.02 -2.97 -24.64
N ASN A 459 -50.58 -3.07 -25.84
CA ASN A 459 -51.71 -2.25 -26.25
C ASN A 459 -53.00 -2.78 -25.60
N GLU A 460 -53.64 -1.97 -24.75
CA GLU A 460 -54.85 -2.35 -23.99
C GLU A 460 -56.02 -2.78 -24.89
N ALA A 461 -55.99 -2.39 -26.18
CA ALA A 461 -57.00 -2.75 -27.17
C ALA A 461 -56.82 -4.15 -27.80
N THR A 462 -55.60 -4.68 -27.87
CA THR A 462 -55.29 -5.93 -28.61
C THR A 462 -54.66 -7.02 -27.75
N ALA A 463 -54.16 -6.69 -26.56
CA ALA A 463 -53.50 -7.65 -25.68
C ALA A 463 -54.50 -8.53 -24.88
N PRO A 464 -54.16 -9.80 -24.60
CA PRO A 464 -54.97 -10.67 -23.76
C PRO A 464 -55.20 -10.10 -22.36
N ARG A 465 -56.41 -10.26 -21.82
CA ARG A 465 -56.82 -9.70 -20.51
C ARG A 465 -55.88 -10.06 -19.36
N TRP A 466 -55.32 -11.27 -19.34
CA TRP A 466 -54.38 -11.71 -18.30
C TRP A 466 -53.04 -10.94 -18.34
N LEU A 467 -52.54 -10.63 -19.55
CA LEU A 467 -51.29 -9.88 -19.75
C LEU A 467 -51.48 -8.41 -19.38
N VAL A 468 -52.63 -7.83 -19.75
CA VAL A 468 -53.02 -6.47 -19.36
C VAL A 468 -53.12 -6.36 -17.84
N LEU A 469 -53.78 -7.30 -17.16
CA LEU A 469 -53.90 -7.27 -15.69
C LEU A 469 -52.54 -7.40 -14.98
N ALA A 470 -51.66 -8.28 -15.46
CA ALA A 470 -50.32 -8.46 -14.90
C ALA A 470 -49.41 -7.23 -15.08
N THR A 471 -49.48 -6.59 -16.26
CA THR A 471 -48.60 -5.45 -16.59
C THR A 471 -49.11 -4.13 -16.05
N ARG A 472 -50.44 -3.97 -15.91
CA ARG A 472 -51.07 -2.74 -15.41
C ARG A 472 -50.64 -2.39 -13.99
N GLN A 473 -50.39 -3.38 -13.13
CA GLN A 473 -49.92 -3.11 -11.76
C GLN A 473 -48.50 -2.48 -11.74
N ILE A 474 -47.64 -2.88 -12.69
CA ILE A 474 -46.27 -2.38 -12.83
C ILE A 474 -46.26 -1.02 -13.53
N THR A 475 -47.05 -0.85 -14.60
CA THR A 475 -47.10 0.39 -15.40
C THR A 475 -47.94 1.50 -14.78
N ALA A 476 -48.90 1.18 -13.89
CA ALA A 476 -49.71 2.20 -13.22
C ALA A 476 -48.92 3.00 -12.17
N ARG A 477 -47.79 2.47 -11.66
CA ARG A 477 -46.94 3.14 -10.67
C ARG A 477 -45.45 3.06 -11.10
N PRO A 478 -45.07 3.68 -12.23
CA PRO A 478 -43.74 3.50 -12.82
C PRO A 478 -42.62 3.94 -11.89
N VAL A 479 -42.82 5.00 -11.09
CA VAL A 479 -41.84 5.48 -10.11
C VAL A 479 -41.54 4.42 -9.04
N TYR A 480 -42.54 3.68 -8.56
CA TYR A 480 -42.33 2.63 -7.55
C TYR A 480 -41.55 1.45 -8.14
N ALA A 481 -41.90 1.03 -9.35
CA ALA A 481 -41.20 -0.04 -10.05
C ALA A 481 -39.73 0.35 -10.32
N VAL A 482 -39.49 1.57 -10.78
CA VAL A 482 -38.14 2.11 -11.04
C VAL A 482 -37.31 2.12 -9.75
N VAL A 483 -37.82 2.71 -8.66
CA VAL A 483 -37.09 2.75 -7.38
C VAL A 483 -36.76 1.35 -6.87
N GLN A 484 -37.70 0.40 -6.97
CA GLN A 484 -37.49 -0.97 -6.50
C GLN A 484 -36.45 -1.71 -7.35
N VAL A 485 -36.56 -1.66 -8.68
CA VAL A 485 -35.60 -2.27 -9.60
C VAL A 485 -34.22 -1.65 -9.44
N SER A 486 -34.11 -0.32 -9.39
CA SER A 486 -32.84 0.37 -9.17
C SER A 486 -32.22 0.01 -7.81
N SER A 487 -33.01 -0.07 -6.74
CA SER A 487 -32.50 -0.45 -5.41
C SER A 487 -31.95 -1.88 -5.37
N LEU A 488 -32.62 -2.83 -6.03
CA LEU A 488 -32.17 -4.22 -6.14
C LEU A 488 -30.95 -4.34 -7.04
N ALA A 489 -30.96 -3.65 -8.19
CA ALA A 489 -29.85 -3.64 -9.15
C ALA A 489 -28.57 -3.06 -8.53
N VAL A 490 -28.67 -1.97 -7.77
CA VAL A 490 -27.53 -1.39 -7.05
C VAL A 490 -27.00 -2.35 -5.98
N GLY A 491 -27.88 -3.04 -5.25
CA GLY A 491 -27.46 -4.07 -4.29
C GLY A 491 -26.74 -5.25 -4.94
N LEU A 492 -27.26 -5.77 -6.04
CA LEU A 492 -26.62 -6.84 -6.82
C LEU A 492 -25.32 -6.39 -7.47
N MET A 493 -25.28 -5.17 -8.02
CA MET A 493 -24.05 -4.58 -8.57
C MET A 493 -22.99 -4.48 -7.50
N ALA A 494 -23.33 -4.04 -6.28
CA ALA A 494 -22.38 -3.98 -5.17
C ALA A 494 -21.80 -5.36 -4.81
N LEU A 495 -22.65 -6.41 -4.84
CA LEU A 495 -22.22 -7.79 -4.61
C LEU A 495 -21.29 -8.30 -5.73
N VAL A 496 -21.65 -8.06 -7.00
CA VAL A 496 -20.82 -8.46 -8.15
C VAL A 496 -19.48 -7.72 -8.16
N LEU A 497 -19.51 -6.41 -7.89
CA LEU A 497 -18.32 -5.58 -7.82
C LEU A 497 -17.37 -6.09 -6.72
N LEU A 498 -17.90 -6.54 -5.59
CA LEU A 498 -17.09 -7.16 -4.53
C LEU A 498 -16.33 -8.41 -5.04
N VAL A 499 -17.00 -9.27 -5.80
CA VAL A 499 -16.40 -10.49 -6.37
C VAL A 499 -15.33 -10.15 -7.40
N LEU A 500 -15.61 -9.21 -8.32
CA LEU A 500 -14.67 -8.78 -9.35
C LEU A 500 -13.41 -8.15 -8.73
N LEU A 501 -13.60 -7.26 -7.75
CA LEU A 501 -12.49 -6.60 -7.07
C LEU A 501 -11.60 -7.61 -6.33
N ARG A 502 -12.21 -8.65 -5.73
CA ARG A 502 -11.46 -9.72 -5.06
C ARG A 502 -10.55 -10.43 -6.06
N THR A 503 -11.09 -10.88 -7.20
CA THR A 503 -10.33 -11.64 -8.19
C THR A 503 -9.23 -10.79 -8.82
N ASP A 504 -9.56 -9.57 -9.24
CA ASP A 504 -8.61 -8.67 -9.90
C ASP A 504 -7.44 -8.31 -8.98
N LEU A 505 -7.70 -8.09 -7.69
CA LEU A 505 -6.64 -7.77 -6.74
C LEU A 505 -5.71 -8.95 -6.50
N VAL A 506 -6.27 -10.14 -6.23
CA VAL A 506 -5.48 -11.35 -5.98
C VAL A 506 -4.62 -11.68 -7.20
N ASP A 507 -5.18 -11.60 -8.40
CA ASP A 507 -4.45 -11.85 -9.64
C ASP A 507 -3.36 -10.79 -9.86
N SER A 508 -3.65 -9.50 -9.59
CA SER A 508 -2.65 -8.44 -9.70
C SER A 508 -1.45 -8.64 -8.76
N TRP A 509 -1.66 -9.12 -7.54
CA TRP A 509 -0.57 -9.40 -6.59
C TRP A 509 0.20 -10.67 -6.93
N ARG A 510 -0.47 -11.73 -7.41
CA ARG A 510 0.21 -12.94 -7.89
C ARG A 510 1.11 -12.62 -9.08
N ASN A 511 0.65 -11.76 -9.98
CA ASN A 511 1.39 -11.34 -11.16
C ASN A 511 2.49 -10.32 -10.86
N ALA A 512 2.43 -9.60 -9.74
CA ALA A 512 3.47 -8.64 -9.34
C ALA A 512 4.77 -9.32 -8.88
N THR A 513 4.73 -10.59 -8.44
CA THR A 513 5.97 -11.34 -8.12
C THR A 513 5.81 -12.81 -8.53
N PRO A 514 5.85 -13.10 -9.85
CA PRO A 514 5.71 -14.46 -10.37
C PRO A 514 6.73 -15.42 -9.76
N ALA A 515 6.35 -16.69 -9.63
CA ALA A 515 7.26 -17.71 -9.09
C ALA A 515 8.50 -17.92 -9.98
N ASP A 516 8.44 -17.53 -11.25
CA ASP A 516 9.51 -17.60 -12.25
C ASP A 516 10.27 -16.30 -12.46
N ALA A 517 10.03 -15.27 -11.63
CA ALA A 517 10.74 -14.00 -11.69
C ALA A 517 12.26 -14.17 -11.54
N PRO A 518 13.08 -13.32 -12.22
CA PRO A 518 14.52 -13.28 -12.00
C PRO A 518 14.87 -13.04 -10.52
N ASN A 519 15.82 -13.83 -9.98
CA ASN A 519 16.33 -13.71 -8.61
C ASN A 519 17.83 -13.39 -8.56
N ARG A 520 18.48 -13.29 -9.72
CA ARG A 520 19.87 -12.85 -9.89
C ARG A 520 19.93 -11.68 -10.85
N PHE A 521 20.67 -10.66 -10.44
CA PHE A 521 21.06 -9.54 -11.29
C PHE A 521 22.58 -9.45 -11.31
N VAL A 522 23.18 -9.51 -12.49
CA VAL A 522 24.63 -9.44 -12.66
C VAL A 522 24.97 -8.21 -13.50
N ILE A 523 25.90 -7.40 -13.00
CA ILE A 523 26.40 -6.18 -13.68
C ILE A 523 27.93 -6.22 -13.82
N ASN A 524 28.48 -5.25 -14.54
CA ASN A 524 29.91 -5.12 -14.85
C ASN A 524 30.46 -6.27 -15.71
N ILE A 525 29.60 -6.88 -16.54
CA ILE A 525 30.03 -7.87 -17.52
C ILE A 525 30.63 -7.11 -18.71
N THR A 526 31.90 -7.35 -19.03
CA THR A 526 32.56 -6.65 -20.14
C THR A 526 32.17 -7.27 -21.48
N PRO A 527 32.30 -6.54 -22.60
CA PRO A 527 31.97 -7.07 -23.93
C PRO A 527 32.74 -8.34 -24.29
N GLU A 528 34.00 -8.46 -23.86
CA GLU A 528 34.86 -9.61 -24.11
C GLU A 528 34.36 -10.85 -23.35
N GLN A 529 33.80 -10.64 -22.15
CA GLN A 529 33.26 -11.71 -21.30
C GLN A 529 31.85 -12.15 -21.70
N ALA A 530 31.13 -11.36 -22.49
CA ALA A 530 29.72 -11.57 -22.79
C ALA A 530 29.41 -12.94 -23.42
N GLY A 531 30.28 -13.43 -24.31
CA GLY A 531 30.15 -14.74 -24.94
C GLY A 531 30.23 -15.87 -23.91
N ASP A 532 31.34 -15.90 -23.18
CA ASP A 532 31.64 -16.94 -22.18
C ASP A 532 30.65 -16.92 -21.02
N PHE A 533 30.23 -15.73 -20.57
CA PHE A 533 29.25 -15.59 -19.50
C PHE A 533 27.90 -16.19 -19.88
N ARG A 534 27.40 -15.90 -21.10
CA ARG A 534 26.13 -16.50 -21.57
C ARG A 534 26.25 -18.01 -21.76
N ALA A 535 27.41 -18.51 -22.19
CA ALA A 535 27.65 -19.94 -22.28
C ALA A 535 27.63 -20.60 -20.89
N ALA A 536 28.28 -20.00 -19.89
CA ALA A 536 28.28 -20.49 -18.51
C ALA A 536 26.87 -20.54 -17.91
N LEU A 537 26.04 -19.51 -18.14
CA LEU A 537 24.65 -19.49 -17.69
C LEU A 537 23.82 -20.63 -18.33
N ARG A 538 23.95 -20.84 -19.64
CA ARG A 538 23.25 -21.92 -20.35
C ARG A 538 23.68 -23.30 -19.86
N GLN A 539 24.99 -23.50 -19.65
CA GLN A 539 25.52 -24.76 -19.09
C GLN A 539 25.01 -25.02 -17.66
N GLY A 540 24.80 -23.95 -16.88
CA GLY A 540 24.20 -24.03 -15.56
C GLY A 540 22.69 -24.30 -15.55
N GLY A 541 22.02 -24.34 -16.69
CA GLY A 541 20.57 -24.59 -16.79
C GLY A 541 19.70 -23.33 -16.73
N VAL A 542 20.25 -22.15 -17.03
CA VAL A 542 19.46 -20.92 -17.16
C VAL A 542 18.81 -20.85 -18.55
N GLU A 543 17.48 -20.99 -18.61
CA GLU A 543 16.72 -20.99 -19.87
C GLU A 543 16.28 -19.60 -20.32
N ARG A 544 15.87 -18.74 -19.36
CA ARG A 544 15.41 -17.37 -19.61
C ARG A 544 16.40 -16.36 -19.04
N LEU A 545 16.82 -15.42 -19.88
CA LEU A 545 17.83 -14.43 -19.56
C LEU A 545 17.41 -13.08 -20.14
N ASP A 546 17.20 -12.11 -19.26
CA ASP A 546 17.15 -10.71 -19.66
C ASP A 546 18.60 -10.26 -19.87
N TRP A 547 18.92 -9.84 -21.09
CA TRP A 547 20.27 -9.45 -21.48
C TRP A 547 20.23 -8.07 -22.14
N TYR A 548 20.81 -7.09 -21.47
CA TYR A 548 20.81 -5.71 -21.96
C TYR A 548 22.18 -5.06 -21.86
N PRO A 549 22.59 -4.27 -22.87
CA PRO A 549 23.71 -3.37 -22.72
C PRO A 549 23.34 -2.24 -21.75
N MET A 550 24.28 -1.82 -20.94
CA MET A 550 24.14 -0.77 -19.95
C MET A 550 25.22 0.28 -20.20
N VAL A 551 24.76 1.52 -20.39
CA VAL A 551 25.58 2.69 -20.65
C VAL A 551 25.25 3.73 -19.58
N ARG A 552 26.26 4.38 -19.00
CA ARG A 552 26.05 5.46 -18.05
C ARG A 552 26.12 6.80 -18.77
N GLY A 553 25.10 7.64 -18.59
CA GLY A 553 25.08 8.98 -19.18
C GLY A 553 24.31 9.98 -18.35
N ARG A 554 24.81 11.22 -18.27
CA ARG A 554 24.11 12.32 -17.60
C ARG A 554 23.29 13.10 -18.63
N MET A 555 22.04 13.41 -18.31
CA MET A 555 21.27 14.33 -19.14
C MET A 555 21.78 15.76 -18.91
N VAL A 556 22.23 16.43 -19.97
CA VAL A 556 22.85 17.76 -19.89
C VAL A 556 21.99 18.84 -20.53
N ALA A 557 21.17 18.51 -21.53
CA ALA A 557 20.27 19.48 -22.15
C ALA A 557 18.95 18.85 -22.61
N VAL A 558 17.89 19.68 -22.63
CA VAL A 558 16.57 19.37 -23.19
C VAL A 558 16.19 20.47 -24.16
N ASN A 559 15.87 20.12 -25.41
CA ASN A 559 15.55 21.05 -26.50
C ASN A 559 16.60 22.16 -26.70
N GLY A 560 17.88 21.80 -26.55
CA GLY A 560 19.02 22.72 -26.70
C GLY A 560 19.25 23.66 -25.52
N ARG A 561 18.47 23.57 -24.44
CA ARG A 561 18.70 24.29 -23.18
C ARG A 561 19.40 23.39 -22.18
N ASP A 562 20.52 23.86 -21.62
CA ASP A 562 21.21 23.16 -20.54
C ASP A 562 20.30 23.02 -19.31
N VAL A 563 20.27 21.82 -18.74
CA VAL A 563 19.44 21.48 -17.58
C VAL A 563 20.32 21.08 -16.40
N GLY A 564 20.05 21.67 -15.24
CA GLY A 564 20.68 21.31 -13.98
C GLY A 564 19.69 21.15 -12.84
N PRO A 565 20.15 20.74 -11.65
CA PRO A 565 19.29 20.57 -10.48
C PRO A 565 18.55 21.86 -10.07
N ALA A 566 19.07 23.04 -10.42
CA ALA A 566 18.45 24.32 -10.09
C ALA A 566 17.17 24.60 -10.92
N ASP A 567 17.00 23.96 -12.08
CA ASP A 567 15.87 24.19 -12.99
C ASP A 567 14.57 23.49 -12.55
N TYR A 568 14.65 22.60 -11.54
CA TYR A 568 13.51 21.80 -11.09
C TYR A 568 13.07 22.21 -9.68
N ALA A 569 11.77 22.25 -9.42
CA ALA A 569 11.21 22.56 -8.09
C ALA A 569 11.17 21.32 -7.18
N GLU A 570 10.87 20.15 -7.74
CA GLU A 570 10.74 18.91 -6.98
C GLU A 570 12.09 18.28 -6.66
N ASP A 571 12.35 17.95 -5.40
CA ASP A 571 13.62 17.32 -4.97
C ASP A 571 13.91 16.01 -5.69
N ARG A 572 12.88 15.26 -6.09
CA ARG A 572 13.04 14.03 -6.89
C ARG A 572 13.61 14.34 -8.26
N ALA A 573 13.06 15.32 -8.97
CA ALA A 573 13.55 15.77 -10.27
C ALA A 573 15.00 16.29 -10.20
N ARG A 574 15.31 17.11 -9.18
CA ARG A 574 16.67 17.60 -8.93
C ARG A 574 17.70 16.48 -8.84
N ARG A 575 17.39 15.43 -8.06
CA ARG A 575 18.28 14.26 -7.89
C ARG A 575 18.44 13.44 -9.16
N LEU A 576 17.35 13.30 -9.94
CA LEU A 576 17.38 12.53 -11.17
C LEU A 576 18.30 13.17 -12.22
N VAL A 577 18.31 14.51 -12.30
CA VAL A 577 19.13 15.26 -13.26
C VAL A 577 20.59 15.36 -12.81
N ASP A 578 20.86 15.43 -11.50
CA ASP A 578 22.23 15.51 -10.97
C ASP A 578 23.06 14.24 -11.21
N ARG A 579 22.38 13.08 -11.26
CA ARG A 579 23.01 11.76 -11.41
C ARG A 579 23.13 11.33 -12.86
N GLU A 580 24.04 10.38 -13.10
CA GLU A 580 24.06 9.60 -14.33
C GLU A 580 22.88 8.61 -14.34
N PHE A 581 22.22 8.50 -15.50
CA PHE A 581 21.21 7.50 -15.77
C PHE A 581 21.86 6.19 -16.24
N ASN A 582 21.25 5.07 -15.85
CA ASN A 582 21.49 3.80 -16.53
C ASN A 582 20.64 3.79 -17.81
N LEU A 583 21.32 4.00 -18.94
CA LEU A 583 20.77 3.97 -20.29
C LEU A 583 20.99 2.57 -20.88
N SER A 584 20.16 2.20 -21.84
CA SER A 584 20.33 0.95 -22.60
C SER A 584 19.96 1.16 -24.06
N TYR A 585 20.26 0.18 -24.90
CA TYR A 585 19.83 0.14 -26.28
C TYR A 585 19.45 -1.29 -26.67
N ALA A 586 18.41 -1.42 -27.48
CA ALA A 586 17.98 -2.68 -28.07
C ALA A 586 17.17 -2.38 -29.33
N ALA A 587 17.37 -3.14 -30.41
CA ALA A 587 16.54 -2.99 -31.61
C ALA A 587 15.08 -3.36 -31.32
N GLU A 588 14.87 -4.48 -30.64
CA GLU A 588 13.56 -4.96 -30.24
C GLU A 588 13.13 -4.36 -28.90
N ARG A 589 11.85 -3.97 -28.83
CA ARG A 589 11.23 -3.50 -27.59
C ARG A 589 11.18 -4.65 -26.58
N PRO A 590 11.52 -4.41 -25.30
CA PRO A 590 11.27 -5.40 -24.24
C PRO A 590 9.80 -5.80 -24.17
N ALA A 591 9.51 -7.11 -24.18
CA ALA A 591 8.14 -7.63 -24.22
C ALA A 591 7.27 -7.18 -23.02
N HIS A 592 7.90 -6.96 -21.86
CA HIS A 592 7.25 -6.53 -20.62
C HIS A 592 7.02 -5.02 -20.50
N ASN A 593 7.47 -4.22 -21.48
CA ASN A 593 7.33 -2.75 -21.45
C ASN A 593 6.26 -2.27 -22.43
N GLU A 594 5.09 -1.84 -21.94
CA GLU A 594 4.00 -1.30 -22.77
C GLU A 594 4.32 0.11 -23.28
N ILE A 595 4.00 0.40 -24.55
CA ILE A 595 4.13 1.76 -25.11
C ILE A 595 2.83 2.51 -24.83
N THR A 596 2.91 3.60 -24.06
CA THR A 596 1.73 4.42 -23.72
C THR A 596 1.51 5.55 -24.72
N ALA A 597 2.57 6.05 -25.36
CA ALA A 597 2.48 7.06 -26.40
C ALA A 597 3.60 6.93 -27.43
N GLY A 598 3.32 7.36 -28.67
CA GLY A 598 4.30 7.33 -29.77
C GLY A 598 4.46 5.94 -30.39
N ARG A 599 5.65 5.65 -30.92
CA ARG A 599 5.95 4.37 -31.59
C ARG A 599 7.39 3.92 -31.32
N TRP A 600 7.57 2.61 -31.20
CA TRP A 600 8.90 2.00 -31.20
C TRP A 600 9.21 1.48 -32.60
N GLN A 601 10.22 2.05 -33.27
CA GLN A 601 10.71 1.55 -34.55
C GLN A 601 12.12 0.97 -34.36
N PRO A 602 12.32 -0.34 -34.61
CA PRO A 602 13.64 -0.94 -34.56
C PRO A 602 14.61 -0.28 -35.54
N GLU A 603 15.85 -0.06 -35.11
CA GLU A 603 16.93 0.59 -35.84
C GLU A 603 16.67 2.06 -36.22
N GLU A 604 15.77 2.75 -35.50
CA GLU A 604 15.54 4.19 -35.68
C GLU A 604 16.69 5.00 -35.01
N ALA A 605 17.64 5.45 -35.83
CA ALA A 605 18.78 6.24 -35.36
C ALA A 605 18.33 7.59 -34.76
N GLY A 606 18.91 7.98 -33.63
CA GLY A 606 18.59 9.23 -32.94
C GLY A 606 17.21 9.23 -32.27
N ALA A 607 16.55 8.08 -32.13
CA ALA A 607 15.33 7.94 -31.34
C ALA A 607 15.63 7.51 -29.90
N ALA A 608 14.77 7.92 -28.97
CA ALA A 608 14.80 7.53 -27.57
C ALA A 608 13.40 7.16 -27.08
N SER A 609 13.32 6.07 -26.33
CA SER A 609 12.14 5.63 -25.61
C SER A 609 12.31 5.90 -24.12
N VAL A 610 11.47 6.80 -23.59
CA VAL A 610 11.58 7.31 -22.22
C VAL A 610 10.50 6.71 -21.35
N GLU A 611 10.85 6.38 -20.11
CA GLU A 611 9.90 5.92 -19.10
C GLU A 611 8.89 7.02 -18.73
N GLU A 612 7.60 6.66 -18.69
CA GLU A 612 6.48 7.59 -18.48
C GLU A 612 6.62 8.40 -17.18
N GLY A 613 6.95 7.77 -16.05
CA GLY A 613 7.10 8.45 -14.76
C GLY A 613 8.25 9.45 -14.73
N ILE A 614 9.37 9.16 -15.40
CA ILE A 614 10.47 10.13 -15.59
C ILE A 614 10.06 11.24 -16.54
N ALA A 615 9.33 10.94 -17.60
CA ALA A 615 8.83 11.97 -18.51
C ALA A 615 7.92 12.96 -17.76
N GLU A 616 7.01 12.47 -16.91
CA GLU A 616 6.18 13.32 -16.06
C GLU A 616 7.00 14.12 -15.03
N THR A 617 7.92 13.45 -14.32
CA THR A 617 8.74 14.09 -13.26
C THR A 617 9.64 15.20 -13.81
N LEU A 618 10.16 15.03 -15.03
CA LEU A 618 11.06 15.98 -15.68
C LEU A 618 10.34 16.91 -16.68
N GLY A 619 9.02 16.77 -16.84
CA GLY A 619 8.22 17.56 -17.77
C GLY A 619 8.54 17.32 -19.25
N LEU A 620 9.07 16.15 -19.60
CA LEU A 620 9.44 15.77 -20.96
C LEU A 620 8.21 15.36 -21.77
N LYS A 621 8.19 15.72 -23.05
CA LYS A 621 7.10 15.45 -23.98
C LYS A 621 7.58 14.64 -25.18
N LEU A 622 6.64 13.95 -25.81
CA LEU A 622 6.88 13.28 -27.07
C LEU A 622 7.39 14.29 -28.11
N GLY A 623 8.52 13.99 -28.76
CA GLY A 623 9.16 14.85 -29.75
C GLY A 623 10.28 15.75 -29.22
N ASP A 624 10.47 15.85 -27.91
CA ASP A 624 11.58 16.61 -27.31
C ASP A 624 12.95 16.00 -27.66
N ALA A 625 13.97 16.84 -27.80
CA ALA A 625 15.35 16.43 -28.02
C ALA A 625 16.11 16.40 -26.68
N LEU A 626 16.63 15.23 -26.32
CA LEU A 626 17.44 15.01 -25.12
C LEU A 626 18.91 14.90 -25.51
N ARG A 627 19.77 15.63 -24.81
CA ARG A 627 21.22 15.49 -24.93
C ARG A 627 21.79 14.85 -23.67
N PHE A 628 22.50 13.75 -23.86
CA PHE A 628 23.23 13.03 -22.82
C PHE A 628 24.73 13.21 -23.00
N ASP A 629 25.46 13.38 -21.91
CA ASP A 629 26.90 13.19 -21.87
C ASP A 629 27.19 11.75 -21.47
N ILE A 630 27.73 10.97 -22.39
CA ILE A 630 28.08 9.57 -22.22
C ILE A 630 29.60 9.44 -22.31
N GLY A 631 30.26 9.34 -21.14
CA GLY A 631 31.71 9.19 -21.09
C GLY A 631 32.49 10.38 -21.69
N GLY A 632 31.94 11.59 -21.66
CA GLY A 632 32.52 12.80 -22.25
C GLY A 632 32.03 13.08 -23.68
N ILE A 633 31.21 12.20 -24.27
CA ILE A 633 30.71 12.33 -25.64
C ILE A 633 29.24 12.78 -25.59
N PRO A 634 28.89 13.94 -26.18
CA PRO A 634 27.50 14.37 -26.27
C PRO A 634 26.75 13.49 -27.28
N HIS A 635 25.67 12.86 -26.81
CA HIS A 635 24.76 12.05 -27.60
C HIS A 635 23.36 12.65 -27.57
N GLU A 636 22.80 12.99 -28.72
CA GLU A 636 21.49 13.62 -28.84
C GLU A 636 20.47 12.66 -29.44
N ALA A 637 19.30 12.57 -28.81
CA ALA A 637 18.20 11.71 -29.26
C ALA A 637 16.84 12.35 -29.02
N ARG A 638 15.88 12.08 -29.91
CA ARG A 638 14.51 12.58 -29.84
C ARG A 638 13.59 11.54 -29.19
N ILE A 639 12.71 11.99 -28.31
CA ILE A 639 11.69 11.12 -27.70
C ILE A 639 10.66 10.70 -28.76
N THR A 640 10.70 9.44 -29.21
CA THR A 640 9.76 8.88 -30.20
C THR A 640 8.69 7.99 -29.58
N SER A 641 8.93 7.50 -28.36
CA SER A 641 7.95 6.75 -27.58
C SER A 641 8.07 7.01 -26.08
N LEU A 642 6.94 6.93 -25.40
CA LEU A 642 6.85 6.82 -23.96
C LEU A 642 6.43 5.39 -23.61
N ARG A 643 7.06 4.84 -22.56
CA ARG A 643 6.82 3.47 -22.12
C ARG A 643 6.50 3.41 -20.65
N LYS A 644 5.52 2.57 -20.33
CA LYS A 644 5.18 2.22 -18.97
C LYS A 644 6.05 1.06 -18.52
N VAL A 645 6.82 1.30 -17.47
CA VAL A 645 7.72 0.31 -16.88
C VAL A 645 7.20 -0.13 -15.54
N ASP A 646 7.08 -1.44 -15.38
CA ASP A 646 6.82 -2.04 -14.08
C ASP A 646 8.13 -2.34 -13.35
N TRP A 647 8.58 -1.39 -12.54
CA TRP A 647 9.75 -1.54 -11.67
C TRP A 647 9.59 -2.63 -10.59
N THR A 648 8.38 -3.17 -10.40
CA THR A 648 8.10 -4.26 -9.46
C THR A 648 8.20 -5.65 -10.09
N SER A 649 8.25 -5.74 -11.42
CA SER A 649 8.25 -6.99 -12.18
C SER A 649 9.53 -7.84 -12.05
N MET A 650 10.56 -7.34 -11.37
CA MET A 650 11.89 -7.98 -11.26
C MET A 650 12.57 -8.27 -12.60
N HIS A 651 12.14 -7.62 -13.69
CA HIS A 651 12.85 -7.61 -14.96
C HIS A 651 13.87 -6.46 -15.01
N ALA A 652 14.90 -6.64 -15.83
CA ALA A 652 15.87 -5.58 -16.11
C ALA A 652 15.20 -4.40 -16.84
N ASN A 653 15.25 -3.22 -16.22
CA ASN A 653 14.56 -2.02 -16.71
C ASN A 653 15.47 -0.78 -16.72
N PHE A 654 15.18 0.15 -17.63
CA PHE A 654 16.00 1.35 -17.87
C PHE A 654 15.11 2.60 -17.93
N PHE A 655 15.68 3.79 -17.65
CA PHE A 655 14.92 5.05 -17.73
C PHE A 655 14.82 5.60 -19.15
N VAL A 656 15.83 5.34 -19.97
CA VAL A 656 15.84 5.66 -21.40
C VAL A 656 16.43 4.48 -22.15
N MET A 657 15.80 4.12 -23.27
CA MET A 657 16.29 3.11 -24.18
C MET A 657 16.39 3.66 -25.60
N PHE A 658 17.49 3.39 -26.30
CA PHE A 658 17.63 3.71 -27.73
C PHE A 658 17.20 2.48 -28.56
N PRO A 659 16.32 2.62 -29.57
CA PRO A 659 15.79 1.50 -30.34
C PRO A 659 16.77 1.03 -31.44
N VAL A 660 18.05 0.85 -31.11
CA VAL A 660 19.13 0.46 -32.02
C VAL A 660 19.85 -0.79 -31.49
N SER A 661 20.43 -1.60 -32.37
CA SER A 661 21.17 -2.81 -31.98
C SER A 661 22.58 -2.54 -31.45
N SER A 662 23.18 -1.40 -31.79
CA SER A 662 24.54 -1.04 -31.38
C SER A 662 24.76 0.46 -31.22
N MET A 663 25.68 0.83 -30.33
CA MET A 663 26.18 2.18 -30.15
C MET A 663 27.71 2.09 -30.03
N PRO A 664 28.47 2.15 -31.14
CA PRO A 664 29.90 1.83 -31.15
C PRO A 664 30.77 2.86 -30.39
N ASP A 665 30.31 4.10 -30.29
CA ASP A 665 31.08 5.21 -29.73
C ASP A 665 30.96 5.34 -28.20
N VAL A 666 30.24 4.44 -27.52
CA VAL A 666 30.00 4.55 -26.07
C VAL A 666 30.55 3.35 -25.30
N PRO A 667 31.14 3.56 -24.10
CA PRO A 667 31.59 2.47 -23.27
C PRO A 667 30.38 1.69 -22.72
N VAL A 668 30.31 0.41 -23.06
CA VAL A 668 29.20 -0.47 -22.70
C VAL A 668 29.65 -1.57 -21.74
N THR A 669 28.82 -1.83 -20.75
CA THR A 669 28.87 -3.06 -19.92
C THR A 669 27.54 -3.78 -20.06
N TYR A 670 27.48 -5.08 -19.84
CA TYR A 670 26.22 -5.81 -19.89
C TYR A 670 25.62 -6.02 -18.50
N LEU A 671 24.29 -6.00 -18.48
CA LEU A 671 23.45 -6.41 -17.37
C LEU A 671 22.71 -7.69 -17.75
N ALA A 672 22.75 -8.66 -16.85
CA ALA A 672 22.01 -9.90 -16.96
C ALA A 672 21.02 -10.00 -15.78
N ALA A 673 19.76 -10.30 -16.06
CA ALA A 673 18.81 -10.71 -15.02
C ALA A 673 18.24 -12.09 -15.36
N TYR A 674 18.31 -13.02 -14.41
CA TYR A 674 17.86 -14.39 -14.62
C TYR A 674 17.45 -15.06 -13.31
N ARG A 675 16.83 -16.23 -13.42
CA ARG A 675 16.55 -17.10 -12.29
C ARG A 675 17.65 -18.14 -12.16
N ALA A 676 18.38 -18.14 -11.04
CA ALA A 676 19.41 -19.13 -10.75
C ALA A 676 18.83 -20.54 -10.62
N PRO A 677 19.52 -21.57 -11.11
CA PRO A 677 19.19 -22.96 -10.84
C PRO A 677 19.35 -23.27 -9.35
N ALA A 678 18.63 -24.26 -8.83
CA ALA A 678 18.70 -24.66 -7.42
C ALA A 678 20.00 -25.43 -7.04
N SER A 679 21.05 -25.34 -7.86
CA SER A 679 22.33 -26.02 -7.64
C SER A 679 23.17 -25.27 -6.59
N PRO A 680 23.58 -25.93 -5.49
CA PRO A 680 24.46 -25.32 -4.49
C PRO A 680 25.77 -24.84 -5.13
N GLY A 681 26.20 -23.62 -4.79
CA GLY A 681 27.47 -23.07 -5.26
C GLY A 681 27.48 -22.53 -6.70
N PHE A 682 26.33 -22.49 -7.39
CA PHE A 682 26.22 -21.91 -8.74
C PHE A 682 26.77 -20.47 -8.82
N ASP A 683 26.33 -19.60 -7.91
CA ASP A 683 26.78 -18.20 -7.86
C ASP A 683 28.28 -18.10 -7.57
N ASN A 684 28.80 -18.98 -6.72
CA ASN A 684 30.22 -19.01 -6.35
C ASN A 684 31.08 -19.43 -7.54
N ALA A 685 30.66 -20.44 -8.31
CA ALA A 685 31.35 -20.86 -9.53
C ALA A 685 31.41 -19.71 -10.55
N LEU A 686 30.30 -19.00 -10.72
CA LEU A 686 30.21 -17.85 -11.63
C LEU A 686 31.15 -16.71 -11.22
N VAL A 687 31.17 -16.35 -9.93
CA VAL A 687 32.05 -15.29 -9.40
C VAL A 687 33.53 -15.68 -9.44
N ARG A 688 33.87 -16.97 -9.27
CA ARG A 688 35.25 -17.46 -9.43
C ARG A 688 35.72 -17.37 -10.88
N GLN A 689 34.85 -17.69 -11.84
CA GLN A 689 35.16 -17.62 -13.27
C GLN A 689 35.25 -16.18 -13.77
N PHE A 690 34.44 -15.27 -13.23
CA PHE A 690 34.40 -13.85 -13.62
C PHE A 690 34.59 -12.93 -12.40
N PRO A 691 35.82 -12.71 -11.90
CA PRO A 691 36.05 -12.02 -10.63
C PRO A 691 35.60 -10.55 -10.58
N ASN A 692 35.46 -9.89 -11.73
CA ASN A 692 35.05 -8.48 -11.86
C ASN A 692 33.53 -8.26 -11.85
N ILE A 693 32.71 -9.31 -12.05
CA ILE A 693 31.27 -9.14 -12.08
C ILE A 693 30.73 -8.88 -10.68
N THR A 694 29.62 -8.16 -10.61
CA THR A 694 28.86 -8.01 -9.36
C THR A 694 27.57 -8.81 -9.49
N ASN A 695 27.47 -9.93 -8.78
CA ASN A 695 26.29 -10.78 -8.73
C ASN A 695 25.42 -10.42 -7.51
N VAL A 696 24.14 -10.16 -7.77
CA VAL A 696 23.17 -9.72 -6.77
C VAL A 696 22.15 -10.83 -6.52
N ASP A 697 22.15 -11.35 -5.29
CA ASP A 697 21.16 -12.32 -4.82
C ASP A 697 19.93 -11.61 -4.24
N LEU A 698 18.77 -11.76 -4.89
CA LEU A 698 17.49 -11.27 -4.39
C LEU A 698 16.56 -12.39 -3.85
N SER A 699 17.02 -13.63 -3.76
CA SER A 699 16.21 -14.79 -3.34
C SER A 699 15.59 -14.59 -1.96
N ALA A 700 16.36 -14.15 -0.97
CA ALA A 700 15.84 -13.92 0.38
C ALA A 700 14.79 -12.79 0.40
N THR A 701 15.03 -11.72 -0.36
CA THR A 701 14.10 -10.58 -0.47
C THR A 701 12.81 -11.00 -1.18
N ILE A 702 12.90 -11.70 -2.30
CA ILE A 702 11.75 -12.20 -3.07
C ILE A 702 10.95 -13.19 -2.23
N ALA A 703 11.60 -14.14 -1.57
CA ALA A 703 10.93 -15.09 -0.67
C ALA A 703 10.20 -14.36 0.46
N GLN A 704 10.79 -13.30 1.03
CA GLN A 704 10.13 -12.49 2.05
C GLN A 704 8.89 -11.76 1.50
N VAL A 705 9.00 -11.11 0.33
CA VAL A 705 7.86 -10.44 -0.30
C VAL A 705 6.76 -11.44 -0.66
N GLN A 706 7.11 -12.59 -1.24
CA GLN A 706 6.15 -13.65 -1.57
C GLN A 706 5.48 -14.24 -0.32
N ARG A 707 6.21 -14.40 0.80
CA ARG A 707 5.62 -14.80 2.09
C ARG A 707 4.57 -13.79 2.56
N VAL A 708 4.91 -12.50 2.55
CA VAL A 708 4.00 -11.41 2.96
C VAL A 708 2.80 -11.33 2.01
N LEU A 709 3.00 -11.35 0.70
CA LEU A 709 1.92 -11.32 -0.29
C LEU A 709 1.02 -12.56 -0.16
N GLY A 710 1.60 -13.75 0.00
CA GLY A 710 0.85 -14.99 0.23
C GLY A 710 0.07 -14.98 1.55
N GLN A 711 0.54 -14.26 2.56
CA GLN A 711 -0.21 -14.02 3.79
C GLN A 711 -1.42 -13.10 3.54
N VAL A 712 -1.21 -11.99 2.83
CA VAL A 712 -2.27 -11.03 2.50
C VAL A 712 -3.33 -11.64 1.58
N ILE A 713 -2.91 -12.36 0.54
CA ILE A 713 -3.84 -13.05 -0.39
C ILE A 713 -4.72 -14.04 0.36
N ARG A 714 -4.15 -14.88 1.23
CA ARG A 714 -4.92 -15.84 2.03
C ARG A 714 -5.86 -15.15 3.02
N ALA A 715 -5.43 -14.05 3.63
CA ALA A 715 -6.28 -13.26 4.51
C ALA A 715 -7.50 -12.68 3.77
N VAL A 716 -7.28 -12.15 2.55
CA VAL A 716 -8.35 -11.66 1.68
C VAL A 716 -9.25 -12.80 1.21
N GLU A 717 -8.70 -13.91 0.73
CA GLU A 717 -9.47 -15.09 0.32
C GLU A 717 -10.35 -15.62 1.46
N PHE A 718 -9.86 -15.58 2.71
CA PHE A 718 -10.62 -16.00 3.88
C PHE A 718 -11.73 -15.01 4.26
N LEU A 719 -11.49 -13.70 4.17
CA LEU A 719 -12.49 -12.69 4.52
C LEU A 719 -13.75 -12.77 3.63
N PHE A 720 -13.64 -13.39 2.44
CA PHE A 720 -14.71 -13.50 1.45
C PHE A 720 -14.99 -14.94 0.98
N GLY A 721 -14.33 -15.93 1.58
CA GLY A 721 -14.41 -17.35 1.23
C GLY A 721 -15.56 -18.08 1.90
#